data_AF-A0A9P5YJ67-F1
#
_entry.id   AF-A0A9P5YJ67-F1
#
_cell.length_a   1.000
_cell.length_b   1.000
_cell.length_c   1.000
_cell.angle_alpha   90.00
_cell.angle_beta   90.00
_cell.angle_gamma   90.00
#
_symmetry.space_group_name_H-M   'P 1'
#
loop_
_entity.id
_entity.type
_entity.pdbx_description
1 polymer ?
#
loop_
_entity_poly.entity_id
_entity_poly.type
_entity_poly.pdbx_seq_one_letter_code
_entity_poly.pdbx_strand_id
1 'polypeptide(L)'
;DSVMEQLNANLAELIRQNHAQLESILHDNVNSSIVDGLRTIAWDMLSLEAEQKFTCVQCEKEFTARTNGPNACSFHLTDIYQTKKKLYECCNSTFPCQSGTHRAKHHCDYPYGNFFPRIRNVLSFINTFEQWAVAEDEDYEGGNTEHAYVGRLFSWSHEGPRVPENTLYVMIGSVWYRGRYYFNTFTAADLREVGAAIRASGDALIFRSSPDENAYAMGEWVVSDAGEVQGIRISAKAATSTQPYVRICPIDSTTCLKGGEVVTVSKGGLRSFTPSAPYILPSPVCVGPELKQEYTRAVRTDFKAEIPPTLRVILKTMSNPPLHANERPSPPEADLFYGAVSLFNNNESGSQKSISIMSVSAMYRLVGDSEYAPVAKCQLLDGDGEKLPITIEPRQSWKIKFSMMVPRTEDDAKLRISWKDAAFVARYRPLRIKLILEDVEGAKMSLVLEYVHQPISWTFKQPNANDLYLFSFDNYITFSHQYVHITSDYSKDGLFTIHGAQITPKMLKRIVYRALKTQTAEIDLGIGQEPFPGEWAWSAWALVDLSCQSVYAFKIIMHDGKKFEQKHFGAVYYVPCPAYGEREEEVRAIQYASESASLPPLEPYTVPEFVQDDDVDDEKPVPPPAPLESTPAVAAKENGVVPPQIESAIVDLNTKLASVDANLSAMNTFLERI
;
A
#
# COMPACT_ATOMS: atom_id res chain seq x y z
N ASP A 1 -133.86 4.60 5.27
CA ASP A 1 -132.73 5.49 4.92
C ASP A 1 -131.79 5.86 6.08
N SER A 2 -132.20 5.96 7.35
CA SER A 2 -131.26 6.36 8.43
C SER A 2 -130.27 5.28 8.93
N VAL A 3 -130.54 3.99 8.68
CA VAL A 3 -129.71 2.89 9.19
C VAL A 3 -128.43 2.70 8.36
N MET A 4 -128.47 2.94 7.05
CA MET A 4 -127.30 2.81 6.16
C MET A 4 -126.30 3.95 6.34
N GLU A 5 -126.76 5.17 6.68
CA GLU A 5 -125.86 6.28 7.00
C GLU A 5 -125.13 6.07 8.32
N GLN A 6 -125.81 5.53 9.35
CA GLN A 6 -125.15 5.19 10.62
C GLN A 6 -124.12 4.07 10.47
N LEU A 7 -124.39 3.08 9.61
CA LEU A 7 -123.45 1.98 9.33
C LEU A 7 -122.23 2.49 8.55
N ASN A 8 -122.43 3.35 7.55
CA ASN A 8 -121.33 3.95 6.79
C ASN A 8 -120.48 4.92 7.64
N ALA A 9 -121.10 5.69 8.54
CA ALA A 9 -120.38 6.57 9.46
C ALA A 9 -119.53 5.78 10.47
N ASN A 10 -120.08 4.69 11.03
CA ASN A 10 -119.33 3.81 11.92
C ASN A 10 -118.20 3.07 11.19
N LEU A 11 -118.43 2.61 9.96
CA LEU A 11 -117.41 1.92 9.18
C LEU A 11 -116.28 2.87 8.74
N ALA A 12 -116.62 4.11 8.36
CA ALA A 12 -115.66 5.15 8.06
C ALA A 12 -114.82 5.54 9.28
N GLU A 13 -115.43 5.68 10.47
CA GLU A 13 -114.69 6.00 11.69
C GLU A 13 -113.80 4.83 12.14
N LEU A 14 -114.24 3.58 11.96
CA LEU A 14 -113.45 2.40 12.29
C LEU A 14 -112.27 2.20 11.32
N ILE A 15 -112.45 2.52 10.03
CA ILE A 15 -111.35 2.56 9.05
C ILE A 15 -110.37 3.69 9.40
N ARG A 16 -110.86 4.88 9.77
CA ARG A 16 -110.02 6.03 10.14
C ARG A 16 -109.21 5.73 11.41
N GLN A 17 -109.82 5.09 12.41
CA GLN A 17 -109.13 4.62 13.61
C GLN A 17 -108.07 3.57 13.30
N ASN A 18 -108.40 2.55 12.48
CA ASN A 18 -107.41 1.54 12.07
C ASN A 18 -106.25 2.16 11.28
N HIS A 19 -106.52 3.13 10.41
CA HIS A 19 -105.49 3.80 9.63
C HIS A 19 -104.55 4.60 10.54
N ALA A 20 -105.11 5.39 11.47
CA ALA A 20 -104.32 6.14 12.45
C ALA A 20 -103.51 5.22 13.39
N GLN A 21 -104.07 4.07 13.76
CA GLN A 21 -103.39 3.09 14.61
C GLN A 21 -102.24 2.39 13.87
N LEU A 22 -102.44 2.02 12.60
CA LEU A 22 -101.39 1.47 11.75
C LEU A 22 -100.28 2.49 11.47
N GLU A 23 -100.63 3.75 11.24
CA GLU A 23 -99.67 4.82 11.01
C GLU A 23 -98.84 5.10 12.27
N SER A 24 -99.46 5.09 13.46
CA SER A 24 -98.75 5.17 14.75
C SER A 24 -97.80 3.99 14.95
N ILE A 25 -98.25 2.75 14.70
CA ILE A 25 -97.44 1.54 14.86
C ILE A 25 -96.25 1.53 13.88
N LEU A 26 -96.46 1.97 12.64
CA LEU A 26 -95.40 2.10 11.64
C LEU A 26 -94.41 3.20 12.02
N HIS A 27 -94.90 4.37 12.42
CA HIS A 27 -94.05 5.49 12.82
C HIS A 27 -93.22 5.15 14.05
N ASP A 28 -93.80 4.48 15.05
CA ASP A 28 -93.10 4.12 16.28
C ASP A 28 -92.11 2.97 16.07
N ASN A 29 -92.43 1.93 15.27
CA ASN A 29 -91.49 0.83 15.01
C ASN A 29 -90.35 1.23 14.07
N VAL A 30 -90.63 2.01 13.04
CA VAL A 30 -89.60 2.45 12.08
C VAL A 30 -88.67 3.46 12.74
N ASN A 31 -89.21 4.44 13.49
CA ASN A 31 -88.36 5.41 14.17
C ASN A 31 -87.58 4.80 15.33
N SER A 32 -88.16 3.88 16.13
CA SER A 32 -87.39 3.19 17.18
C SER A 32 -86.26 2.34 16.59
N SER A 33 -86.53 1.58 15.54
CA SER A 33 -85.51 0.76 14.86
C SER A 33 -84.39 1.58 14.23
N ILE A 34 -84.71 2.74 13.63
CA ILE A 34 -83.71 3.66 13.06
C ILE A 34 -82.90 4.33 14.17
N VAL A 35 -83.55 4.81 15.24
CA VAL A 35 -82.88 5.48 16.35
C VAL A 35 -81.99 4.51 17.12
N ASP A 36 -82.43 3.28 17.35
CA ASP A 36 -81.63 2.25 18.03
C ASP A 36 -80.49 1.75 17.14
N GLY A 37 -80.70 1.65 15.82
CA GLY A 37 -79.63 1.41 14.85
C GLY A 37 -78.57 2.52 14.86
N LEU A 38 -79.01 3.79 14.85
CA LEU A 38 -78.11 4.95 14.93
C LEU A 38 -77.39 5.04 16.27
N ARG A 39 -78.05 4.72 17.39
CA ARG A 39 -77.41 4.64 18.71
C ARG A 39 -76.38 3.53 18.75
N THR A 40 -76.67 2.36 18.20
CA THR A 40 -75.72 1.24 18.15
C THR A 40 -74.48 1.62 17.33
N ILE A 41 -74.67 2.26 16.17
CA ILE A 41 -73.55 2.79 15.36
C ILE A 41 -72.77 3.85 16.11
N ALA A 42 -73.43 4.80 16.80
CA ALA A 42 -72.76 5.83 17.58
C ALA A 42 -71.97 5.25 18.76
N TRP A 43 -72.50 4.23 19.44
CA TRP A 43 -71.81 3.48 20.49
C TRP A 43 -70.62 2.69 19.94
N ASP A 44 -70.77 2.02 18.80
CA ASP A 44 -69.66 1.34 18.12
C ASP A 44 -68.56 2.34 17.72
N MET A 45 -68.91 3.52 17.19
CA MET A 45 -67.95 4.58 16.86
C MET A 45 -67.24 5.13 18.09
N LEU A 46 -67.96 5.40 19.19
CA LEU A 46 -67.37 5.82 20.46
C LEU A 46 -66.45 4.73 21.05
N SER A 47 -66.84 3.46 20.93
CA SER A 47 -66.02 2.34 21.39
C SER A 47 -64.74 2.16 20.55
N LEU A 48 -64.81 2.44 19.24
CA LEU A 48 -63.67 2.42 18.32
C LEU A 48 -62.72 3.60 18.58
N GLU A 49 -63.24 4.78 18.92
CA GLU A 49 -62.41 5.93 19.31
C GLU A 49 -61.75 5.74 20.68
N ALA A 50 -62.40 5.01 21.60
CA ALA A 50 -61.85 4.68 22.91
C ALA A 50 -60.82 3.53 22.89
N GLU A 51 -60.72 2.78 21.79
CA GLU A 51 -59.80 1.66 21.69
C GLU A 51 -58.34 2.15 21.61
N GLN A 52 -57.45 1.52 22.39
CA GLN A 52 -56.04 1.87 22.41
C GLN A 52 -55.41 1.65 21.02
N LYS A 53 -54.80 2.70 20.47
CA LYS A 53 -54.04 2.66 19.22
C LYS A 53 -52.59 2.28 19.49
N PHE A 54 -52.07 1.38 18.67
CA PHE A 54 -50.67 0.93 18.70
C PHE A 54 -50.04 1.18 17.33
N THR A 55 -48.73 1.43 17.28
CA THR A 55 -47.99 1.49 16.01
C THR A 55 -47.32 0.14 15.76
N CYS A 56 -47.51 -0.41 14.58
CA CYS A 56 -46.90 -1.67 14.18
C CYS A 56 -45.41 -1.49 13.92
N VAL A 57 -44.55 -2.28 14.58
CA VAL A 57 -43.10 -2.19 14.40
C VAL A 57 -42.60 -2.72 13.05
N GLN A 58 -43.43 -3.47 12.33
CA GLN A 58 -43.06 -4.14 11.07
C GLN A 58 -43.39 -3.29 9.84
N CYS A 59 -44.52 -2.58 9.87
CA CYS A 59 -45.03 -1.78 8.74
C CYS A 59 -45.30 -0.32 9.09
N GLU A 60 -45.07 0.09 10.34
CA GLU A 60 -45.25 1.45 10.87
C GLU A 60 -46.69 2.00 10.82
N LYS A 61 -47.67 1.17 10.47
CA LYS A 61 -49.09 1.54 10.49
C LYS A 61 -49.69 1.44 11.89
N GLU A 62 -50.60 2.35 12.20
CA GLU A 62 -51.42 2.28 13.41
C GLU A 62 -52.44 1.13 13.31
N PHE A 63 -52.70 0.47 14.43
CA PHE A 63 -53.69 -0.59 14.55
C PHE A 63 -54.30 -0.62 15.97
N THR A 64 -55.44 -1.28 16.09
CA THR A 64 -56.13 -1.56 17.35
C THR A 64 -56.35 -3.07 17.49
N ALA A 65 -56.79 -3.56 18.65
CA ALA A 65 -57.01 -4.99 18.82
C ALA A 65 -58.08 -5.53 17.85
N ARG A 66 -59.14 -4.74 17.59
CA ARG A 66 -60.22 -5.08 16.65
C ARG A 66 -59.77 -5.12 15.19
N THR A 67 -58.78 -4.31 14.81
CA THR A 67 -58.24 -4.26 13.44
C THR A 67 -57.06 -5.20 13.21
N ASN A 68 -56.59 -5.91 14.25
CA ASN A 68 -55.43 -6.80 14.18
C ASN A 68 -55.77 -8.24 13.76
N GLY A 69 -56.30 -8.42 12.55
CA GLY A 69 -56.58 -9.73 11.99
C GLY A 69 -55.38 -10.41 11.34
N PRO A 70 -55.50 -11.71 10.97
CA PRO A 70 -54.56 -12.35 10.06
C PRO A 70 -54.38 -11.54 8.77
N ASN A 71 -53.14 -11.31 8.35
CA ASN A 71 -52.76 -10.47 7.19
C ASN A 71 -53.01 -8.96 7.30
N ALA A 72 -53.36 -8.42 8.48
CA ALA A 72 -53.51 -6.98 8.68
C ALA A 72 -52.19 -6.19 8.46
N CYS A 73 -51.07 -6.79 8.86
CA CYS A 73 -49.74 -6.28 8.58
C CYS A 73 -49.21 -6.79 7.24
N SER A 74 -48.52 -5.94 6.49
CA SER A 74 -47.75 -6.33 5.31
C SER A 74 -46.36 -5.69 5.37
N PHE A 75 -45.31 -6.48 5.20
CA PHE A 75 -43.91 -6.05 5.36
C PHE A 75 -42.95 -6.83 4.45
N HIS A 76 -41.69 -6.42 4.41
CA HIS A 76 -40.59 -7.11 3.71
C HIS A 76 -39.70 -7.82 4.72
N LEU A 77 -39.02 -8.90 4.34
CA LEU A 77 -38.07 -9.61 5.22
C LEU A 77 -36.71 -8.89 5.33
N THR A 78 -36.37 -8.01 4.38
CA THR A 78 -35.03 -7.40 4.27
C THR A 78 -35.09 -5.89 4.37
N ASP A 79 -33.93 -5.25 4.54
CA ASP A 79 -33.77 -3.81 4.33
C ASP A 79 -33.71 -3.46 2.83
N ILE A 80 -33.78 -2.16 2.51
CA ILE A 80 -33.58 -1.58 1.20
C ILE A 80 -32.08 -1.51 0.89
N TYR A 81 -31.59 -2.40 0.04
CA TYR A 81 -30.16 -2.47 -0.30
C TYR A 81 -29.75 -1.51 -1.45
N GLN A 82 -30.70 -0.99 -2.23
CA GLN A 82 -30.41 -0.12 -3.38
C GLN A 82 -31.04 1.28 -3.26
N THR A 83 -30.22 2.26 -2.85
CA THR A 83 -30.62 3.66 -2.66
C THR A 83 -31.21 4.32 -3.92
N LYS A 84 -30.87 3.83 -5.12
CA LYS A 84 -31.37 4.37 -6.40
C LYS A 84 -32.73 3.80 -6.86
N LYS A 85 -33.07 2.56 -6.51
CA LYS A 85 -34.30 1.88 -6.99
C LYS A 85 -35.27 1.47 -5.88
N LYS A 86 -34.86 1.57 -4.60
CA LYS A 86 -35.63 1.15 -3.42
C LYS A 86 -36.20 -0.28 -3.51
N LEU A 87 -35.45 -1.21 -4.11
CA LEU A 87 -35.84 -2.61 -4.21
C LEU A 87 -35.38 -3.39 -2.98
N TYR A 88 -36.25 -4.27 -2.47
CA TYR A 88 -35.95 -5.17 -1.35
C TYR A 88 -35.37 -6.50 -1.85
N GLU A 89 -34.35 -7.04 -1.16
CA GLU A 89 -33.65 -8.25 -1.60
C GLU A 89 -34.51 -9.53 -1.53
N CYS A 90 -35.52 -9.58 -0.65
CA CYS A 90 -36.38 -10.77 -0.52
C CYS A 90 -37.20 -11.09 -1.77
N CYS A 91 -37.64 -10.07 -2.53
CA CYS A 91 -38.57 -10.25 -3.64
C CYS A 91 -38.27 -9.35 -4.85
N ASN A 92 -37.19 -8.57 -4.80
CA ASN A 92 -36.80 -7.60 -5.84
C ASN A 92 -37.95 -6.66 -6.25
N SER A 93 -38.79 -6.25 -5.29
CA SER A 93 -39.99 -5.44 -5.49
C SER A 93 -40.06 -4.35 -4.41
N THR A 94 -40.81 -3.28 -4.68
CA THR A 94 -41.17 -2.26 -3.68
C THR A 94 -42.39 -2.68 -2.84
N PHE A 95 -43.25 -3.57 -3.37
CA PHE A 95 -44.46 -4.03 -2.69
C PHE A 95 -44.16 -5.10 -1.63
N PRO A 96 -44.74 -5.01 -0.41
CA PRO A 96 -44.52 -5.99 0.65
C PRO A 96 -44.75 -7.44 0.18
N CYS A 97 -43.84 -8.34 0.55
CA CYS A 97 -43.91 -9.75 0.15
C CYS A 97 -44.34 -10.70 1.27
N GLN A 98 -44.57 -10.19 2.48
CA GLN A 98 -45.04 -10.96 3.64
C GLN A 98 -46.26 -10.29 4.27
N SER A 99 -47.10 -11.09 4.91
CA SER A 99 -48.27 -10.63 5.64
C SER A 99 -48.47 -11.38 6.96
N GLY A 100 -49.06 -10.72 7.95
CA GLY A 100 -49.26 -11.27 9.29
C GLY A 100 -50.13 -10.38 10.17
N THR A 101 -50.15 -10.63 11.47
CA THR A 101 -50.75 -9.72 12.45
C THR A 101 -49.76 -8.61 12.80
N HIS A 102 -50.27 -7.42 13.13
CA HIS A 102 -49.46 -6.33 13.64
C HIS A 102 -48.85 -6.68 15.01
N ARG A 103 -47.60 -6.26 15.20
CA ARG A 103 -46.88 -6.33 16.48
C ARG A 103 -46.57 -4.92 16.99
N ALA A 104 -46.92 -4.64 18.24
CA ALA A 104 -46.61 -3.36 18.89
C ALA A 104 -45.18 -3.31 19.48
N LYS A 105 -44.54 -4.47 19.67
CA LYS A 105 -43.18 -4.60 20.22
C LYS A 105 -42.25 -5.25 19.20
N HIS A 106 -41.00 -4.80 19.16
CA HIS A 106 -39.95 -5.44 18.37
C HIS A 106 -39.73 -6.87 18.85
N HIS A 107 -39.40 -7.77 17.93
CA HIS A 107 -39.19 -9.18 18.21
C HIS A 107 -38.12 -9.75 17.28
N CYS A 108 -37.64 -10.95 17.61
CA CYS A 108 -36.69 -11.72 16.80
C CYS A 108 -37.27 -13.04 16.25
N ASP A 109 -38.59 -13.27 16.41
CA ASP A 109 -39.29 -14.47 15.93
C ASP A 109 -39.06 -14.76 14.43
N TYR A 110 -38.93 -13.70 13.62
CA TYR A 110 -38.64 -13.73 12.19
C TYR A 110 -38.13 -12.36 11.72
N PRO A 111 -37.36 -12.29 10.62
CA PRO A 111 -36.81 -11.03 10.13
C PRO A 111 -37.89 -10.15 9.47
N TYR A 112 -37.75 -8.83 9.62
CA TYR A 112 -38.58 -7.83 8.94
C TYR A 112 -37.79 -6.54 8.67
N GLY A 113 -38.12 -5.85 7.58
CA GLY A 113 -37.27 -4.82 6.99
C GLY A 113 -36.96 -3.67 7.93
N ASN A 114 -37.96 -3.13 8.61
CA ASN A 114 -37.79 -1.98 9.52
C ASN A 114 -36.93 -2.30 10.75
N PHE A 115 -36.67 -3.58 11.03
CA PHE A 115 -35.78 -4.00 12.11
C PHE A 115 -34.32 -3.64 11.83
N PHE A 116 -33.80 -3.92 10.63
CA PHE A 116 -32.38 -3.83 10.35
C PHE A 116 -31.83 -2.39 10.37
N PRO A 117 -32.50 -1.37 9.80
CA PRO A 117 -32.09 0.02 9.97
C PRO A 117 -32.07 0.46 11.43
N ARG A 118 -33.07 0.05 12.21
CA ARG A 118 -33.15 0.35 13.65
C ARG A 118 -31.95 -0.22 14.39
N ILE A 119 -31.62 -1.50 14.19
CA ILE A 119 -30.48 -2.12 14.85
C ILE A 119 -29.16 -1.53 14.38
N ARG A 120 -29.02 -1.22 13.08
CA ARG A 120 -27.83 -0.54 12.54
C ARG A 120 -27.59 0.81 13.22
N ASN A 121 -28.65 1.58 13.48
CA ASN A 121 -28.56 2.86 14.19
C ASN A 121 -28.11 2.72 15.65
N VAL A 122 -28.27 1.52 16.24
CA VAL A 122 -27.68 1.20 17.55
C VAL A 122 -26.23 0.76 17.33
N LEU A 123 -25.98 -0.30 16.58
CA LEU A 123 -24.68 -0.97 16.53
C LEU A 123 -23.56 -0.17 15.85
N SER A 124 -23.89 0.82 15.02
CA SER A 124 -22.88 1.58 14.25
C SER A 124 -22.24 2.73 15.04
N PHE A 125 -22.69 3.02 16.27
CA PHE A 125 -22.26 4.19 17.02
C PHE A 125 -21.86 3.83 18.45
N ILE A 126 -20.69 4.26 18.89
CA ILE A 126 -20.16 3.96 20.24
C ILE A 126 -20.93 4.62 21.39
N ASN A 127 -21.78 5.62 21.09
CA ASN A 127 -22.52 6.38 22.11
C ASN A 127 -23.95 5.86 22.36
N THR A 128 -24.38 4.83 21.64
CA THR A 128 -25.73 4.25 21.76
C THR A 128 -25.76 3.03 22.67
N PHE A 129 -24.62 2.38 22.91
CA PHE A 129 -24.50 1.22 23.79
C PHE A 129 -23.13 1.16 24.49
N GLU A 130 -23.06 0.42 25.58
CA GLU A 130 -21.82 -0.02 26.23
C GLU A 130 -21.73 -1.53 26.13
N GLN A 131 -20.56 -2.03 25.76
CA GLN A 131 -20.30 -3.46 25.61
C GLN A 131 -19.61 -3.97 26.87
N TRP A 132 -20.24 -4.91 27.58
CA TRP A 132 -19.68 -5.49 28.80
C TRP A 132 -18.87 -6.74 28.52
N ALA A 133 -19.39 -7.64 27.69
CA ALA A 133 -18.73 -8.90 27.37
C ALA A 133 -18.89 -9.26 25.88
N VAL A 134 -17.86 -9.93 25.35
CA VAL A 134 -17.73 -10.30 23.94
C VAL A 134 -17.12 -11.68 23.83
N ALA A 135 -17.80 -12.58 23.12
CA ALA A 135 -17.21 -13.81 22.61
C ALA A 135 -17.25 -13.73 21.09
N GLU A 136 -16.09 -13.80 20.44
CA GLU A 136 -15.96 -13.69 18.99
C GLU A 136 -14.92 -14.70 18.51
N ASP A 137 -15.26 -15.43 17.45
CA ASP A 137 -14.37 -16.42 16.85
C ASP A 137 -14.53 -16.41 15.32
N GLU A 138 -13.41 -16.51 14.61
CA GLU A 138 -13.37 -16.38 13.15
C GLU A 138 -13.01 -17.71 12.48
N ASP A 139 -13.77 -18.05 11.45
CA ASP A 139 -13.46 -19.14 10.52
C ASP A 139 -12.33 -18.70 9.57
N TYR A 140 -11.17 -19.33 9.70
CA TYR A 140 -10.00 -19.04 8.87
C TYR A 140 -10.06 -19.63 7.46
N GLU A 141 -11.08 -20.43 7.14
CA GLU A 141 -11.33 -20.95 5.79
C GLU A 141 -12.42 -20.16 5.07
N GLY A 142 -13.61 -20.05 5.68
CA GLY A 142 -14.77 -19.37 5.09
C GLY A 142 -14.81 -17.86 5.33
N GLY A 143 -14.07 -17.37 6.33
CA GLY A 143 -14.02 -15.96 6.71
C GLY A 143 -15.24 -15.46 7.47
N ASN A 144 -16.17 -16.35 7.83
CA ASN A 144 -17.32 -16.02 8.68
C ASN A 144 -16.86 -15.82 10.13
N THR A 145 -17.55 -14.94 10.84
CA THR A 145 -17.28 -14.68 12.25
C THR A 145 -18.52 -15.01 13.07
N GLU A 146 -18.38 -15.92 14.02
CA GLU A 146 -19.39 -16.17 15.04
C GLU A 146 -19.15 -15.23 16.20
N HIS A 147 -20.20 -14.55 16.67
CA HIS A 147 -20.07 -13.61 17.77
C HIS A 147 -21.31 -13.54 18.64
N ALA A 148 -21.08 -13.25 19.91
CA ALA A 148 -22.11 -12.97 20.90
C ALA A 148 -21.66 -11.81 21.80
N TYR A 149 -22.60 -10.93 22.11
CA TYR A 149 -22.37 -9.68 22.82
C TYR A 149 -23.42 -9.47 23.90
N VAL A 150 -22.97 -8.95 25.04
CA VAL A 150 -23.82 -8.53 26.14
C VAL A 150 -23.39 -7.14 26.60
N GLY A 151 -24.35 -6.26 26.85
CA GLY A 151 -24.06 -4.91 27.28
C GLY A 151 -25.28 -4.10 27.69
N ARG A 152 -25.10 -2.80 27.77
CA ARG A 152 -26.15 -1.83 28.10
C ARG A 152 -26.52 -1.00 26.90
N LEU A 153 -27.82 -0.82 26.69
CA LEU A 153 -28.34 0.13 25.72
C LEU A 153 -28.46 1.52 26.38
N PHE A 154 -27.94 2.55 25.72
CA PHE A 154 -28.10 3.96 26.11
C PHE A 154 -29.13 4.69 25.27
N SER A 155 -29.20 4.42 23.96
CA SER A 155 -30.11 5.08 23.02
C SER A 155 -30.40 4.17 21.83
N TRP A 156 -31.57 4.34 21.22
CA TRP A 156 -31.96 3.63 20.00
C TRP A 156 -31.35 4.21 18.71
N SER A 157 -30.75 5.40 18.79
CA SER A 157 -30.07 6.06 17.66
C SER A 157 -28.98 7.02 18.13
N HIS A 158 -28.02 7.31 17.26
CA HIS A 158 -27.09 8.41 17.46
C HIS A 158 -27.86 9.72 17.69
N GLU A 159 -27.45 10.50 18.69
CA GLU A 159 -28.11 11.76 19.11
C GLU A 159 -29.58 11.62 19.53
N GLY A 160 -30.09 10.38 19.66
CA GLY A 160 -31.43 10.10 20.15
C GLY A 160 -31.59 10.29 21.66
N PRO A 161 -32.84 10.33 22.17
CA PRO A 161 -33.09 10.36 23.60
C PRO A 161 -32.56 9.10 24.26
N ARG A 162 -32.02 9.24 25.48
CA ARG A 162 -31.60 8.09 26.26
C ARG A 162 -32.79 7.21 26.63
N VAL A 163 -32.56 5.90 26.71
CA VAL A 163 -33.56 5.00 27.30
C VAL A 163 -33.80 5.38 28.76
N PRO A 164 -35.07 5.43 29.20
CA PRO A 164 -35.44 6.00 30.49
C PRO A 164 -35.01 5.12 31.68
N GLU A 165 -34.84 3.83 31.46
CA GLU A 165 -34.42 2.85 32.47
C GLU A 165 -33.23 2.02 31.99
N ASN A 166 -32.51 1.43 32.94
CA ASN A 166 -31.38 0.56 32.63
C ASN A 166 -31.84 -0.64 31.81
N THR A 167 -31.32 -0.71 30.60
CA THR A 167 -31.73 -1.71 29.61
C THR A 167 -30.51 -2.51 29.21
N LEU A 168 -30.50 -3.79 29.56
CA LEU A 168 -29.56 -4.78 29.06
C LEU A 168 -29.89 -5.07 27.59
N TYR A 169 -28.89 -5.26 26.74
CA TYR A 169 -29.07 -5.83 25.42
C TYR A 169 -28.20 -7.07 25.25
N VAL A 170 -28.74 -8.03 24.50
CA VAL A 170 -28.08 -9.29 24.17
C VAL A 170 -28.16 -9.46 22.66
N MET A 171 -27.00 -9.68 22.03
CA MET A 171 -26.91 -9.98 20.60
C MET A 171 -26.15 -11.28 20.40
N ILE A 172 -26.72 -12.23 19.64
CA ILE A 172 -26.10 -13.52 19.34
C ILE A 172 -26.21 -13.77 17.84
N GLY A 173 -25.07 -14.01 17.20
CA GLY A 173 -24.96 -14.14 15.75
C GLY A 173 -25.04 -12.81 14.99
N SER A 174 -24.80 -12.88 13.69
CA SER A 174 -24.84 -11.72 12.79
C SER A 174 -26.29 -11.33 12.48
N VAL A 175 -26.68 -10.11 12.86
CA VAL A 175 -28.04 -9.58 12.62
C VAL A 175 -28.24 -9.27 11.13
N TRP A 176 -28.67 -10.30 10.39
CA TRP A 176 -28.93 -10.24 8.96
C TRP A 176 -30.08 -11.17 8.57
N TYR A 177 -30.89 -10.80 7.57
CA TYR A 177 -32.12 -11.53 7.23
C TYR A 177 -31.90 -12.97 6.74
N ARG A 178 -30.69 -13.30 6.24
CA ARG A 178 -30.34 -14.67 5.82
C ARG A 178 -29.82 -15.54 6.98
N GLY A 179 -29.37 -14.91 8.06
CA GLY A 179 -28.76 -15.57 9.20
C GLY A 179 -29.76 -15.83 10.32
N ARG A 180 -29.48 -16.84 11.14
CA ARG A 180 -30.14 -17.01 12.44
C ARG A 180 -29.45 -16.08 13.44
N TYR A 181 -30.22 -15.15 13.99
CA TYR A 181 -29.71 -14.18 14.96
C TYR A 181 -30.70 -14.01 16.12
N TYR A 182 -30.17 -13.49 17.23
CA TYR A 182 -30.95 -12.99 18.34
C TYR A 182 -30.49 -11.58 18.67
N PHE A 183 -31.44 -10.67 18.81
CA PHE A 183 -31.19 -9.36 19.38
C PHE A 183 -32.42 -9.00 20.20
N ASN A 184 -32.22 -8.80 21.50
CA ASN A 184 -33.29 -8.37 22.38
C ASN A 184 -32.75 -7.52 23.53
N THR A 185 -33.67 -6.79 24.15
CA THR A 185 -33.39 -5.92 25.28
C THR A 185 -34.21 -6.32 26.49
N PHE A 186 -33.65 -6.14 27.69
CA PHE A 186 -34.27 -6.55 28.94
C PHE A 186 -34.18 -5.44 29.98
N THR A 187 -35.29 -5.19 30.65
CA THR A 187 -35.39 -4.38 31.86
C THR A 187 -35.28 -5.26 33.11
N ALA A 188 -35.17 -4.67 34.29
CA ALA A 188 -35.21 -5.43 35.55
C ALA A 188 -36.55 -6.17 35.76
N ALA A 189 -37.66 -5.67 35.19
CA ALA A 189 -38.92 -6.39 35.20
C ALA A 189 -38.85 -7.64 34.30
N ASP A 190 -38.33 -7.49 33.08
CA ASP A 190 -38.19 -8.60 32.13
C ASP A 190 -37.28 -9.69 32.70
N LEU A 191 -36.17 -9.34 33.36
CA LEU A 191 -35.25 -10.32 33.97
C LEU A 191 -35.91 -11.16 35.08
N ARG A 192 -36.86 -10.58 35.84
CA ARG A 192 -37.64 -11.32 36.84
C ARG A 192 -38.60 -12.32 36.19
N GLU A 193 -39.25 -11.91 35.09
CA GLU A 193 -40.12 -12.79 34.31
C GLU A 193 -39.32 -13.93 33.67
N VAL A 194 -38.16 -13.63 33.09
CA VAL A 194 -37.22 -14.63 32.56
C VAL A 194 -36.81 -15.62 33.65
N GLY A 195 -36.41 -15.15 34.84
CA GLY A 195 -36.07 -16.05 35.95
C GLY A 195 -37.24 -16.96 36.37
N ALA A 196 -38.47 -16.43 36.39
CA ALA A 196 -39.66 -17.23 36.66
C ALA A 196 -39.93 -18.28 35.57
N ALA A 197 -39.75 -17.92 34.29
CA ALA A 197 -39.90 -18.83 33.16
C ALA A 197 -38.86 -19.97 33.20
N ILE A 198 -37.59 -19.64 33.46
CA ILE A 198 -36.50 -20.63 33.57
C ILE A 198 -36.77 -21.59 34.73
N ARG A 199 -37.24 -21.10 35.88
CA ARG A 199 -37.64 -21.99 37.00
C ARG A 199 -38.74 -22.97 36.62
N ALA A 200 -39.67 -22.57 35.76
CA ALA A 200 -40.77 -23.41 35.34
C ALA A 200 -40.37 -24.42 34.24
N SER A 201 -39.52 -24.01 33.28
CA SER A 201 -39.13 -24.84 32.13
C SER A 201 -37.85 -25.66 32.34
N GLY A 202 -36.93 -25.18 33.20
CA GLY A 202 -35.55 -25.67 33.30
C GLY A 202 -34.64 -25.25 32.14
N ASP A 203 -35.15 -24.49 31.16
CA ASP A 203 -34.40 -24.09 29.97
C ASP A 203 -33.80 -22.69 30.15
N ALA A 204 -32.46 -22.62 30.17
CA ALA A 204 -31.70 -21.39 30.31
C ALA A 204 -31.12 -20.88 28.98
N LEU A 205 -31.32 -21.59 27.86
CA LEU A 205 -30.80 -21.18 26.56
C LEU A 205 -31.52 -19.91 26.08
N ILE A 206 -30.76 -18.86 25.77
CA ILE A 206 -31.30 -17.64 25.15
C ILE A 206 -31.49 -17.91 23.66
N PHE A 207 -30.40 -18.29 23.00
CA PHE A 207 -30.36 -18.54 21.58
C PHE A 207 -29.07 -19.27 21.19
N ARG A 208 -29.15 -20.03 20.10
CA ARG A 208 -28.00 -20.62 19.43
C ARG A 208 -28.13 -20.43 17.92
N SER A 209 -27.12 -19.84 17.28
CA SER A 209 -27.17 -19.50 15.85
C SER A 209 -27.22 -20.73 14.95
N SER A 210 -26.63 -21.85 15.39
CA SER A 210 -26.52 -23.08 14.60
C SER A 210 -26.60 -24.33 15.50
N PRO A 211 -27.28 -25.41 15.06
CA PRO A 211 -27.23 -26.69 15.75
C PRO A 211 -25.90 -27.43 15.57
N ASP A 212 -25.04 -26.97 14.66
CA ASP A 212 -23.70 -27.54 14.48
C ASP A 212 -22.81 -27.23 15.70
N GLU A 213 -22.16 -28.25 16.24
CA GLU A 213 -21.21 -28.12 17.34
C GLU A 213 -19.84 -27.58 16.88
N ASN A 214 -19.60 -27.50 15.57
CA ASN A 214 -18.35 -26.98 15.01
C ASN A 214 -18.40 -25.47 14.76
N ALA A 215 -19.56 -24.90 14.44
CA ALA A 215 -19.71 -23.48 14.16
C ALA A 215 -21.01 -22.95 14.76
N TYR A 216 -20.90 -22.09 15.78
CA TYR A 216 -22.05 -21.47 16.44
C TYR A 216 -21.68 -20.24 17.28
N ALA A 217 -22.66 -19.38 17.50
CA ALA A 217 -22.73 -18.40 18.55
C ALA A 217 -23.89 -18.75 19.48
N MET A 218 -23.70 -18.59 20.78
CA MET A 218 -24.67 -19.02 21.79
C MET A 218 -24.69 -18.07 22.98
N GLY A 219 -25.87 -17.86 23.55
CA GLY A 219 -26.05 -17.20 24.84
C GLY A 219 -26.94 -18.03 25.74
N GLU A 220 -26.58 -18.10 27.01
CA GLU A 220 -27.29 -18.85 28.06
C GLU A 220 -27.41 -17.96 29.30
N TRP A 221 -28.56 -18.01 29.96
CA TRP A 221 -28.73 -17.39 31.27
C TRP A 221 -27.94 -18.15 32.32
N VAL A 222 -27.23 -17.42 33.19
CA VAL A 222 -26.64 -17.98 34.40
C VAL A 222 -27.61 -17.68 35.53
N VAL A 223 -28.14 -18.73 36.17
CA VAL A 223 -29.12 -18.61 37.25
C VAL A 223 -28.57 -19.13 38.58
N SER A 224 -29.05 -18.55 39.67
CA SER A 224 -28.79 -19.03 41.03
C SER A 224 -29.55 -20.32 41.33
N ASP A 225 -29.22 -20.99 42.44
CA ASP A 225 -30.00 -22.13 42.95
C ASP A 225 -31.46 -21.75 43.26
N ALA A 226 -31.73 -20.46 43.54
CA ALA A 226 -33.09 -19.92 43.70
C ALA A 226 -33.77 -19.54 42.36
N GLY A 227 -33.11 -19.82 41.23
CA GLY A 227 -33.59 -19.53 39.88
C GLY A 227 -33.63 -18.04 39.51
N GLU A 228 -32.85 -17.21 40.19
CA GLU A 228 -32.69 -15.79 39.85
C GLU A 228 -31.58 -15.62 38.81
N VAL A 229 -31.78 -14.76 37.82
CA VAL A 229 -30.76 -14.48 36.80
C VAL A 229 -29.58 -13.73 37.44
N GLN A 230 -28.40 -14.35 37.45
CA GLN A 230 -27.16 -13.77 37.97
C GLN A 230 -26.20 -13.32 36.86
N GLY A 231 -26.46 -13.67 35.61
CA GLY A 231 -25.60 -13.30 34.50
C GLY A 231 -25.97 -13.94 33.18
N ILE A 232 -25.08 -13.74 32.20
CA ILE A 232 -25.18 -14.34 30.86
C ILE A 232 -23.84 -14.97 30.50
N ARG A 233 -23.90 -16.24 30.10
CA ARG A 233 -22.79 -16.93 29.47
C ARG A 233 -22.92 -16.77 27.97
N ILE A 234 -21.90 -16.19 27.34
CA ILE A 234 -21.79 -16.07 25.90
C ILE A 234 -20.68 -16.97 25.38
N SER A 235 -20.93 -17.63 24.25
CA SER A 235 -20.00 -18.52 23.59
C SER A 235 -19.98 -18.28 22.09
N ALA A 236 -18.79 -18.34 21.49
CA ALA A 236 -18.61 -18.32 20.04
C ALA A 236 -17.58 -19.40 19.66
N LYS A 237 -17.87 -20.15 18.61
CA LYS A 237 -16.97 -21.15 18.05
C LYS A 237 -17.05 -21.10 16.53
N ALA A 238 -15.93 -20.93 15.88
CA ALA A 238 -15.81 -21.08 14.43
C ALA A 238 -15.39 -22.50 14.06
N ALA A 239 -15.70 -22.92 12.82
CA ALA A 239 -15.39 -24.27 12.31
C ALA A 239 -13.89 -24.62 12.41
N THR A 240 -13.02 -23.63 12.31
CA THR A 240 -11.56 -23.78 12.37
C THR A 240 -10.99 -23.82 13.79
N SER A 241 -11.83 -23.59 14.81
CA SER A 241 -11.40 -23.50 16.20
C SER A 241 -11.67 -24.80 16.95
N THR A 242 -10.67 -25.25 17.71
CA THR A 242 -10.77 -26.49 18.49
C THR A 242 -11.69 -26.35 19.71
N GLN A 243 -11.75 -25.16 20.30
CA GLN A 243 -12.56 -24.85 21.48
C GLN A 243 -13.32 -23.53 21.31
N PRO A 244 -14.52 -23.39 21.89
CA PRO A 244 -15.25 -22.13 21.91
C PRO A 244 -14.55 -21.08 22.77
N TYR A 245 -14.66 -19.81 22.37
CA TYR A 245 -14.45 -18.68 23.25
C TYR A 245 -15.69 -18.56 24.14
N VAL A 246 -15.54 -18.71 25.46
CA VAL A 246 -16.60 -18.63 26.46
C VAL A 246 -16.31 -17.54 27.49
N ARG A 247 -17.28 -16.66 27.72
CA ARG A 247 -17.25 -15.65 28.79
C ARG A 247 -18.55 -15.64 29.57
N ILE A 248 -18.46 -15.28 30.85
CA ILE A 248 -19.59 -15.10 31.74
C ILE A 248 -19.60 -13.64 32.19
N CYS A 249 -20.70 -12.95 31.91
CA CYS A 249 -20.96 -11.58 32.32
C CYS A 249 -21.94 -11.59 33.50
N PRO A 250 -21.50 -11.29 34.74
CA PRO A 250 -22.40 -11.17 35.87
C PRO A 250 -23.33 -9.96 35.69
N ILE A 251 -24.63 -10.14 35.92
CA ILE A 251 -25.67 -9.11 35.81
C ILE A 251 -26.41 -9.03 37.14
N ASP A 252 -26.58 -7.82 37.65
CA ASP A 252 -27.52 -7.57 38.75
C ASP A 252 -28.94 -7.48 38.17
N SER A 253 -29.77 -8.48 38.45
CA SER A 253 -31.15 -8.57 37.97
C SER A 253 -32.07 -7.45 38.47
N THR A 254 -31.71 -6.76 39.56
CA THR A 254 -32.52 -5.69 40.14
C THR A 254 -32.26 -4.34 39.47
N THR A 255 -31.01 -4.06 39.13
CA THR A 255 -30.61 -2.79 38.51
C THR A 255 -30.42 -2.89 37.00
N CYS A 256 -30.36 -4.11 36.46
CA CYS A 256 -30.04 -4.40 35.06
C CYS A 256 -28.67 -3.82 34.64
N LEU A 257 -27.69 -3.88 35.54
CA LEU A 257 -26.32 -3.40 35.35
C LEU A 257 -25.30 -4.55 35.49
N LYS A 258 -24.06 -4.32 35.05
CA LYS A 258 -22.93 -5.25 35.25
C LYS A 258 -22.72 -5.46 36.75
N GLY A 259 -22.92 -6.70 37.21
CA GLY A 259 -22.89 -7.08 38.63
C GLY A 259 -21.50 -7.44 39.18
N GLY A 260 -20.48 -7.51 38.34
CA GLY A 260 -19.12 -7.88 38.72
C GLY A 260 -18.20 -8.02 37.51
N GLU A 261 -16.96 -8.45 37.71
CA GLU A 261 -16.02 -8.61 36.60
C GLU A 261 -16.39 -9.76 35.67
N VAL A 262 -16.12 -9.56 34.37
CA VAL A 262 -16.39 -10.57 33.35
C VAL A 262 -15.36 -11.68 33.45
N VAL A 263 -15.84 -12.91 33.63
CA VAL A 263 -14.99 -14.09 33.75
C VAL A 263 -14.80 -14.72 32.38
N THR A 264 -13.56 -14.88 31.93
CA THR A 264 -13.23 -15.64 30.72
C THR A 264 -12.96 -17.09 31.09
N VAL A 265 -13.85 -18.00 30.66
CA VAL A 265 -13.76 -19.44 30.96
C VAL A 265 -12.84 -20.16 29.97
N SER A 266 -12.91 -19.76 28.71
CA SER A 266 -12.05 -20.26 27.63
C SER A 266 -11.86 -19.14 26.63
N LYS A 267 -10.64 -18.92 26.12
CA LYS A 267 -10.39 -17.95 25.05
C LYS A 267 -10.67 -18.49 23.64
N GLY A 268 -10.90 -19.80 23.49
CA GLY A 268 -11.12 -20.44 22.19
C GLY A 268 -10.06 -20.11 21.14
N GLY A 269 -10.45 -20.20 19.87
CA GLY A 269 -9.71 -19.64 18.74
C GLY A 269 -8.33 -20.25 18.44
N LEU A 270 -7.67 -19.68 17.43
CA LEU A 270 -6.24 -19.89 17.20
C LEU A 270 -5.43 -18.98 18.13
N ARG A 271 -4.55 -19.58 18.92
CA ARG A 271 -3.72 -18.88 19.91
C ARG A 271 -2.31 -18.69 19.36
N SER A 272 -1.63 -17.65 19.83
CA SER A 272 -0.21 -17.48 19.62
C SER A 272 0.49 -17.50 20.97
N PHE A 273 1.64 -18.15 21.02
CA PHE A 273 2.42 -18.36 22.25
C PHE A 273 3.69 -17.53 22.23
N THR A 274 4.25 -17.29 23.40
CA THR A 274 5.48 -16.52 23.53
C THR A 274 6.70 -17.42 23.23
N PRO A 275 7.61 -17.04 22.31
CA PRO A 275 8.79 -17.85 22.04
C PRO A 275 9.79 -17.77 23.20
N SER A 276 10.56 -18.84 23.42
CA SER A 276 11.56 -18.93 24.50
C SER A 276 12.73 -17.95 24.37
N ALA A 277 12.94 -17.39 23.18
CA ALA A 277 13.95 -16.38 22.87
C ALA A 277 13.50 -15.54 21.66
N PRO A 278 14.15 -14.40 21.37
CA PRO A 278 13.99 -13.71 20.10
C PRO A 278 14.39 -14.60 18.91
N TYR A 279 13.66 -14.48 17.79
CA TYR A 279 13.99 -15.21 16.56
C TYR A 279 15.28 -14.65 15.93
N ILE A 280 16.15 -15.55 15.47
CA ILE A 280 17.37 -15.23 14.74
C ILE A 280 17.12 -15.54 13.26
N LEU A 281 17.27 -14.52 12.41
CA LEU A 281 17.05 -14.67 10.97
C LEU A 281 18.37 -14.89 10.22
N PRO A 282 18.36 -15.65 9.12
CA PRO A 282 19.54 -15.78 8.26
C PRO A 282 19.97 -14.43 7.68
N SER A 283 21.27 -14.31 7.39
CA SER A 283 21.79 -13.16 6.66
C SER A 283 21.24 -13.13 5.24
N PRO A 284 21.02 -11.94 4.66
CA PRO A 284 20.67 -11.82 3.24
C PRO A 284 21.69 -12.51 2.34
N VAL A 285 21.20 -13.14 1.28
CA VAL A 285 22.03 -13.75 0.25
C VAL A 285 21.80 -12.98 -1.03
N CYS A 286 22.83 -12.31 -1.54
CA CYS A 286 22.80 -11.65 -2.85
C CYS A 286 23.75 -12.38 -3.80
N VAL A 287 23.26 -12.71 -4.99
CA VAL A 287 24.02 -13.35 -6.05
C VAL A 287 24.08 -12.39 -7.23
N GLY A 288 25.28 -11.90 -7.51
CA GLY A 288 25.53 -10.91 -8.56
C GLY A 288 26.48 -9.81 -8.10
N PRO A 289 27.07 -9.06 -9.05
CA PRO A 289 27.86 -7.89 -8.73
C PRO A 289 26.96 -6.70 -8.35
N GLU A 290 27.44 -5.87 -7.43
CA GLU A 290 26.76 -4.65 -7.03
C GLU A 290 27.13 -3.48 -7.95
N LEU A 291 26.14 -2.66 -8.30
CA LEU A 291 26.35 -1.42 -9.05
C LEU A 291 26.84 -0.33 -8.10
N LYS A 292 27.95 0.30 -8.46
CA LYS A 292 28.51 1.43 -7.70
C LYS A 292 27.73 2.71 -8.01
N GLN A 293 27.57 3.58 -7.02
CA GLN A 293 26.96 4.91 -7.17
C GLN A 293 27.96 6.01 -7.51
N GLU A 294 29.24 5.67 -7.57
CA GLU A 294 30.34 6.60 -7.81
C GLU A 294 30.90 6.45 -9.22
N TYR A 295 31.58 7.48 -9.70
CA TYR A 295 32.37 7.40 -10.92
C TYR A 295 33.41 6.29 -10.81
N THR A 296 33.69 5.58 -11.91
CA THR A 296 34.79 4.61 -11.91
C THR A 296 36.14 5.27 -11.69
N ARG A 297 36.30 6.53 -12.14
CA ARG A 297 37.42 7.44 -11.85
C ARG A 297 37.07 8.89 -12.19
N ALA A 298 37.95 9.83 -11.84
CA ALA A 298 37.81 11.21 -12.28
C ALA A 298 37.92 11.35 -13.81
N VAL A 299 37.15 12.29 -14.38
CA VAL A 299 37.20 12.63 -15.81
C VAL A 299 38.50 13.37 -16.12
N ARG A 300 39.23 12.91 -17.13
CA ARG A 300 40.44 13.58 -17.63
C ARG A 300 40.08 14.84 -18.40
N THR A 301 40.85 15.90 -18.14
CA THR A 301 40.69 17.24 -18.76
C THR A 301 42.02 17.80 -19.27
N ASP A 302 43.08 16.99 -19.20
CA ASP A 302 44.47 17.32 -19.49
C ASP A 302 44.89 17.05 -20.94
N PHE A 303 43.99 16.53 -21.78
CA PHE A 303 44.27 16.28 -23.20
C PHE A 303 44.69 17.55 -23.92
N LYS A 304 45.83 17.47 -24.64
CA LYS A 304 46.36 18.57 -25.43
C LYS A 304 45.72 18.58 -26.81
N ALA A 305 45.42 19.77 -27.31
CA ALA A 305 44.94 19.93 -28.68
C ALA A 305 46.09 19.67 -29.67
N GLU A 306 45.84 18.85 -30.69
CA GLU A 306 46.75 18.67 -31.81
C GLU A 306 46.49 19.78 -32.83
N ILE A 307 47.43 20.71 -32.96
CA ILE A 307 47.30 21.88 -33.83
C ILE A 307 48.50 21.91 -34.79
N PRO A 308 48.29 21.93 -36.12
CA PRO A 308 49.37 22.06 -37.08
C PRO A 308 50.19 23.34 -36.86
N PRO A 309 51.52 23.32 -37.05
CA PRO A 309 52.36 24.52 -36.92
C PRO A 309 51.95 25.69 -37.83
N THR A 310 51.22 25.41 -38.90
CA THR A 310 50.69 26.40 -39.84
C THR A 310 49.56 27.24 -39.26
N LEU A 311 48.89 26.78 -38.19
CA LEU A 311 47.75 27.44 -37.59
C LEU A 311 48.06 27.98 -36.19
N ARG A 312 47.88 29.28 -36.00
CA ARG A 312 48.06 29.94 -34.70
C ARG A 312 46.73 30.01 -33.93
N VAL A 313 46.22 28.85 -33.51
CA VAL A 313 44.94 28.72 -32.78
C VAL A 313 45.12 28.19 -31.37
N ILE A 314 44.09 28.39 -30.53
CA ILE A 314 43.95 27.72 -29.24
C ILE A 314 42.57 27.05 -29.23
N LEU A 315 42.55 25.73 -29.04
CA LEU A 315 41.34 24.94 -28.91
C LEU A 315 41.21 24.44 -27.46
N LYS A 316 40.10 24.76 -26.79
CA LYS A 316 39.87 24.40 -25.38
C LYS A 316 38.43 23.95 -25.13
N THR A 317 38.25 23.03 -24.19
CA THR A 317 36.93 22.70 -23.64
C THR A 317 36.32 23.92 -22.93
N MET A 318 34.99 24.06 -23.02
CA MET A 318 34.23 25.12 -22.34
C MET A 318 33.39 24.61 -21.17
N SER A 319 33.33 23.30 -20.95
CA SER A 319 32.55 22.68 -19.88
C SER A 319 33.41 21.78 -19.00
N ASN A 320 32.97 21.61 -17.75
CA ASN A 320 33.49 20.65 -16.80
C ASN A 320 32.30 19.96 -16.10
N PRO A 321 32.01 18.68 -16.40
CA PRO A 321 32.75 17.79 -17.30
C PRO A 321 32.70 18.21 -18.79
N PRO A 322 33.66 17.78 -19.63
CA PRO A 322 33.75 18.19 -21.04
C PRO A 322 32.64 17.61 -21.93
N LEU A 323 31.98 16.53 -21.51
CA LEU A 323 30.86 15.90 -22.22
C LEU A 323 29.70 15.61 -21.27
N HIS A 324 28.48 15.78 -21.79
CA HIS A 324 27.22 15.34 -21.18
C HIS A 324 26.53 14.34 -22.11
N ALA A 325 25.82 13.36 -21.56
CA ALA A 325 25.13 12.34 -22.35
C ALA A 325 23.61 12.46 -22.25
N ASN A 326 22.92 12.23 -23.37
CA ASN A 326 21.47 12.00 -23.44
C ASN A 326 20.58 13.00 -22.68
N GLU A 327 20.66 14.31 -22.99
CA GLU A 327 19.74 15.31 -22.41
C GLU A 327 18.25 14.94 -22.57
N ARG A 328 17.95 14.14 -23.59
CA ARG A 328 16.66 13.46 -23.82
C ARG A 328 16.89 11.95 -23.86
N PRO A 329 15.84 11.14 -23.60
CA PRO A 329 15.94 9.69 -23.68
C PRO A 329 16.58 9.23 -25.00
N SER A 330 17.64 8.42 -24.91
CA SER A 330 18.37 7.92 -26.08
C SER A 330 17.55 6.97 -26.94
N PRO A 331 17.78 6.96 -28.26
CA PRO A 331 17.33 5.85 -29.08
C PRO A 331 18.01 4.53 -28.61
N PRO A 332 17.34 3.38 -28.74
CA PRO A 332 17.92 2.08 -28.37
C PRO A 332 19.28 1.76 -29.00
N GLU A 333 19.54 2.28 -30.20
CA GLU A 333 20.67 1.90 -31.04
C GLU A 333 21.91 2.78 -30.83
N ALA A 334 21.79 3.92 -30.13
CA ALA A 334 22.88 4.89 -29.99
C ALA A 334 22.72 5.79 -28.77
N ASP A 335 23.84 6.32 -28.27
CA ASP A 335 23.86 7.37 -27.25
C ASP A 335 24.26 8.71 -27.86
N LEU A 336 23.65 9.78 -27.37
CA LEU A 336 23.93 11.16 -27.76
C LEU A 336 24.85 11.82 -26.74
N PHE A 337 25.91 12.46 -27.23
CA PHE A 337 26.86 13.21 -26.43
C PHE A 337 26.85 14.67 -26.83
N TYR A 338 26.91 15.55 -25.84
CA TYR A 338 26.83 16.99 -25.98
C TYR A 338 28.07 17.61 -25.37
N GLY A 339 28.64 18.60 -26.03
CA GLY A 339 29.82 19.30 -25.54
C GLY A 339 29.95 20.68 -26.14
N ALA A 340 30.88 21.45 -25.57
CA ALA A 340 31.19 22.79 -26.03
C ALA A 340 32.71 23.01 -26.04
N VAL A 341 33.24 23.50 -27.16
CA VAL A 341 34.65 23.89 -27.29
C VAL A 341 34.76 25.33 -27.78
N SER A 342 35.84 26.00 -27.42
CA SER A 342 36.19 27.34 -27.90
C SER A 342 37.39 27.24 -28.82
N LEU A 343 37.25 27.74 -30.04
CA LEU A 343 38.35 27.94 -30.97
C LEU A 343 38.72 29.42 -30.98
N PHE A 344 39.92 29.75 -30.52
CA PHE A 344 40.44 31.11 -30.45
C PHE A 344 41.54 31.33 -31.49
N ASN A 345 41.39 32.36 -32.32
CA ASN A 345 42.42 32.79 -33.25
C ASN A 345 43.48 33.64 -32.51
N ASN A 346 44.67 33.07 -32.31
CA ASN A 346 45.77 33.70 -31.55
C ASN A 346 46.72 34.53 -32.44
N ASN A 347 46.31 34.87 -33.66
CA ASN A 347 47.04 35.84 -34.49
C ASN A 347 47.01 37.25 -33.86
N GLU A 348 47.97 38.08 -34.26
CA GLU A 348 48.10 39.44 -33.74
C GLU A 348 46.92 40.33 -34.14
N SER A 349 46.54 41.24 -33.24
CA SER A 349 45.46 42.20 -33.48
C SER A 349 45.82 43.07 -34.67
N GLY A 350 44.94 43.14 -35.68
CA GLY A 350 45.18 43.88 -36.93
C GLY A 350 45.90 43.11 -38.04
N SER A 351 46.28 41.84 -37.82
CA SER A 351 46.73 40.97 -38.92
C SER A 351 45.59 40.66 -39.90
N GLN A 352 45.86 40.45 -41.19
CA GLN A 352 44.85 39.96 -42.15
C GLN A 352 44.70 38.43 -42.13
N LYS A 353 45.20 37.76 -41.07
CA LYS A 353 45.23 36.30 -40.95
C LYS A 353 43.99 35.79 -40.20
N SER A 354 42.85 35.84 -40.87
CA SER A 354 41.63 35.17 -40.40
C SER A 354 41.73 33.66 -40.63
N ILE A 355 40.99 32.89 -39.83
CA ILE A 355 40.97 31.42 -39.93
C ILE A 355 39.56 31.00 -40.30
N SER A 356 39.42 30.26 -41.39
CA SER A 356 38.12 29.81 -41.89
C SER A 356 37.98 28.30 -41.70
N ILE A 357 37.02 27.87 -40.88
CA ILE A 357 36.73 26.45 -40.62
C ILE A 357 35.71 25.95 -41.64
N MET A 358 36.06 24.91 -42.40
CA MET A 358 35.24 24.32 -43.46
C MET A 358 34.40 23.14 -42.97
N SER A 359 34.93 22.34 -42.05
CA SER A 359 34.23 21.15 -41.56
C SER A 359 34.50 20.91 -40.08
N VAL A 360 33.50 20.31 -39.42
CA VAL A 360 33.62 19.77 -38.07
C VAL A 360 33.16 18.32 -38.12
N SER A 361 34.06 17.42 -37.76
CA SER A 361 33.80 15.98 -37.68
C SER A 361 34.24 15.46 -36.32
N ALA A 362 33.80 14.24 -35.97
CA ALA A 362 34.24 13.60 -34.74
C ALA A 362 34.42 12.11 -34.94
N MET A 363 35.31 11.55 -34.12
CA MET A 363 35.49 10.12 -33.98
C MET A 363 35.41 9.77 -32.49
N TYR A 364 35.07 8.53 -32.18
CA TYR A 364 35.01 8.05 -30.80
C TYR A 364 35.83 6.78 -30.64
N ARG A 365 36.23 6.50 -29.41
CA ARG A 365 36.73 5.19 -28.99
C ARG A 365 36.37 4.95 -27.53
N LEU A 366 36.26 3.69 -27.13
CA LEU A 366 36.22 3.36 -25.71
C LEU A 366 37.65 3.15 -25.22
N VAL A 367 37.92 3.49 -23.96
CA VAL A 367 39.26 3.30 -23.38
C VAL A 367 39.67 1.82 -23.46
N GLY A 368 40.91 1.56 -23.86
CA GLY A 368 41.42 0.22 -24.20
C GLY A 368 41.28 -0.16 -25.68
N ASP A 369 40.50 0.57 -26.48
CA ASP A 369 40.50 0.42 -27.93
C ASP A 369 41.68 1.18 -28.54
N SER A 370 42.40 0.54 -29.47
CA SER A 370 43.59 1.12 -30.12
C SER A 370 43.27 2.11 -31.23
N GLU A 371 42.05 2.08 -31.78
CA GLU A 371 41.65 2.85 -32.96
C GLU A 371 40.36 3.64 -32.72
N TYR A 372 40.25 4.77 -33.42
CA TYR A 372 39.07 5.62 -33.43
C TYR A 372 38.07 5.20 -34.50
N ALA A 373 36.80 5.06 -34.12
CA ALA A 373 35.68 4.78 -35.01
C ALA A 373 34.90 6.07 -35.35
N PRO A 374 34.29 6.17 -36.54
CA PRO A 374 33.45 7.32 -36.88
C PRO A 374 32.17 7.35 -36.04
N VAL A 375 31.77 8.54 -35.59
CA VAL A 375 30.43 8.72 -34.99
C VAL A 375 29.35 8.55 -36.06
N ALA A 376 28.17 8.06 -35.68
CA ALA A 376 27.05 7.89 -36.62
C ALA A 376 26.51 9.23 -37.14
N LYS A 377 26.60 10.28 -36.30
CA LYS A 377 26.19 11.64 -36.67
C LYS A 377 26.96 12.67 -35.85
N CYS A 378 27.39 13.75 -36.51
CA CYS A 378 27.97 14.96 -35.91
C CYS A 378 27.08 16.15 -36.27
N GLN A 379 26.63 16.92 -35.29
CA GLN A 379 25.73 18.07 -35.49
C GLN A 379 26.15 19.26 -34.63
N LEU A 380 26.20 20.46 -35.22
CA LEU A 380 26.39 21.72 -34.50
C LEU A 380 25.04 22.23 -33.97
N LEU A 381 25.03 22.82 -32.77
CA LEU A 381 23.81 23.14 -32.01
C LEU A 381 23.48 24.63 -31.89
N ASP A 382 24.41 25.54 -32.21
CA ASP A 382 24.15 26.99 -32.14
C ASP A 382 23.52 27.53 -33.44
N GLY A 383 22.39 28.24 -33.30
CA GLY A 383 21.73 29.19 -34.25
C GLY A 383 21.37 28.72 -35.67
N ASP A 384 20.07 28.55 -35.99
CA ASP A 384 19.36 28.48 -37.31
C ASP A 384 20.12 28.13 -38.63
N GLY A 385 21.22 27.38 -38.57
CA GLY A 385 22.03 27.02 -39.72
C GLY A 385 23.20 27.96 -39.98
N GLU A 386 24.12 28.13 -39.02
CA GLU A 386 25.50 28.52 -39.36
C GLU A 386 26.11 27.45 -40.28
N LYS A 387 25.95 27.67 -41.59
CA LYS A 387 26.56 26.86 -42.63
C LYS A 387 28.04 27.15 -42.57
N LEU A 388 28.84 26.14 -42.22
CA LEU A 388 30.25 26.16 -42.52
C LEU A 388 30.43 26.51 -44.02
N PRO A 389 31.39 27.39 -44.37
CA PRO A 389 32.49 27.83 -43.53
C PRO A 389 32.20 28.99 -42.57
N ILE A 390 32.96 29.04 -41.47
CA ILE A 390 32.96 30.15 -40.49
C ILE A 390 34.35 30.76 -40.42
N THR A 391 34.45 32.08 -40.58
CA THR A 391 35.68 32.85 -40.51
C THR A 391 35.83 33.51 -39.14
N ILE A 392 36.99 33.31 -38.50
CA ILE A 392 37.33 33.82 -37.17
C ILE A 392 38.45 34.85 -37.33
N GLU A 393 38.14 36.11 -37.04
CA GLU A 393 39.11 37.20 -37.09
C GLU A 393 40.19 37.06 -35.99
N PRO A 394 41.38 37.66 -36.17
CA PRO A 394 42.42 37.64 -35.15
C PRO A 394 41.92 38.12 -33.79
N ARG A 395 42.36 37.44 -32.73
CA ARG A 395 41.94 37.70 -31.34
C ARG A 395 40.44 37.51 -31.06
N GLN A 396 39.70 36.85 -31.96
CA GLN A 396 38.32 36.43 -31.70
C GLN A 396 38.23 34.93 -31.39
N SER A 397 37.13 34.55 -30.75
CA SER A 397 36.80 33.15 -30.43
C SER A 397 35.47 32.76 -31.04
N TRP A 398 35.40 31.56 -31.61
CA TRP A 398 34.16 30.89 -31.96
C TRP A 398 33.84 29.81 -30.93
N LYS A 399 32.61 29.84 -30.41
CA LYS A 399 32.11 28.84 -29.47
C LYS A 399 31.33 27.81 -30.25
N ILE A 400 31.70 26.55 -30.12
CA ILE A 400 31.15 25.45 -30.89
C ILE A 400 30.42 24.54 -29.90
N LYS A 401 29.09 24.61 -29.89
CA LYS A 401 28.27 23.56 -29.26
C LYS A 401 27.94 22.48 -30.26
N PHE A 402 28.07 21.24 -29.85
CA PHE A 402 27.89 20.10 -30.73
C PHE A 402 27.15 18.95 -30.06
N SER A 403 26.56 18.10 -30.88
CA SER A 403 25.98 16.82 -30.52
C SER A 403 26.57 15.72 -31.40
N MET A 404 26.98 14.61 -30.78
CA MET A 404 27.51 13.42 -31.44
C MET A 404 26.63 12.22 -31.13
N MET A 405 26.36 11.40 -32.12
CA MET A 405 25.67 10.12 -31.96
C MET A 405 26.69 8.98 -32.03
N VAL A 406 26.90 8.30 -30.90
CA VAL A 406 27.78 7.14 -30.81
C VAL A 406 26.93 5.87 -30.90
N PRO A 407 27.15 4.99 -31.88
CA PRO A 407 26.38 3.76 -32.00
C PRO A 407 26.72 2.80 -30.86
N ARG A 408 25.70 2.06 -30.40
CA ARG A 408 25.87 0.95 -29.46
C ARG A 408 26.24 -0.32 -30.20
N THR A 409 26.75 -1.31 -29.46
CA THR A 409 26.94 -2.66 -30.00
C THR A 409 25.59 -3.30 -30.34
N GLU A 410 25.58 -4.31 -31.20
CA GLU A 410 24.33 -5.01 -31.56
C GLU A 410 23.65 -5.63 -30.33
N ASP A 411 24.43 -6.16 -29.39
CA ASP A 411 23.91 -6.78 -28.18
C ASP A 411 23.30 -5.75 -27.23
N ASP A 412 23.93 -4.57 -27.09
CA ASP A 412 23.38 -3.46 -26.32
C ASP A 412 22.09 -2.92 -26.93
N ALA A 413 22.03 -2.82 -28.27
CA ALA A 413 20.84 -2.35 -28.98
C ALA A 413 19.64 -3.30 -28.79
N LYS A 414 19.87 -4.63 -28.73
CA LYS A 414 18.83 -5.64 -28.49
C LYS A 414 18.15 -5.49 -27.12
N LEU A 415 18.82 -4.92 -26.12
CA LEU A 415 18.24 -4.70 -24.79
C LEU A 415 17.12 -3.64 -24.81
N ARG A 416 17.08 -2.79 -25.85
CA ARG A 416 16.10 -1.70 -26.04
C ARG A 416 16.03 -0.71 -24.87
N ILE A 417 17.17 -0.50 -24.22
CA ILE A 417 17.29 0.42 -23.08
C ILE A 417 17.39 1.85 -23.59
N SER A 418 16.63 2.76 -22.97
CA SER A 418 16.68 4.19 -23.27
C SER A 418 17.06 4.94 -21.99
N TRP A 419 18.23 5.56 -21.99
CA TRP A 419 18.73 6.34 -20.85
C TRP A 419 18.61 7.82 -21.10
N LYS A 420 18.35 8.57 -20.03
CA LYS A 420 18.39 10.02 -20.02
C LYS A 420 19.46 10.44 -19.02
N ASP A 421 20.23 11.47 -19.36
CA ASP A 421 21.29 12.07 -18.56
C ASP A 421 22.50 11.12 -18.27
N ALA A 422 22.56 9.95 -18.93
CA ALA A 422 23.71 9.05 -18.95
C ALA A 422 23.80 8.27 -20.27
N ALA A 423 25.00 7.77 -20.61
CA ALA A 423 25.24 6.94 -21.79
C ALA A 423 25.39 5.45 -21.43
N PHE A 424 24.63 4.58 -22.11
CA PHE A 424 24.70 3.13 -21.92
C PHE A 424 25.96 2.52 -22.54
N VAL A 425 26.43 3.06 -23.68
CA VAL A 425 27.65 2.63 -24.38
C VAL A 425 28.92 2.77 -23.53
N ALA A 426 28.92 3.71 -22.57
CA ALA A 426 30.07 4.00 -21.71
C ALA A 426 29.90 3.45 -20.27
N ARG A 427 28.90 2.60 -20.01
CA ARG A 427 28.56 2.13 -18.65
C ARG A 427 29.68 1.36 -17.95
N TYR A 428 30.53 0.65 -18.71
CA TYR A 428 31.60 -0.18 -18.17
C TYR A 428 32.99 0.48 -18.21
N ARG A 429 33.23 1.36 -19.19
CA ARG A 429 34.52 2.02 -19.40
C ARG A 429 34.35 3.41 -20.03
N PRO A 430 35.25 4.35 -19.75
CA PRO A 430 35.16 5.70 -20.29
C PRO A 430 35.18 5.75 -21.82
N LEU A 431 34.54 6.78 -22.37
CA LEU A 431 34.46 7.05 -23.80
C LEU A 431 35.24 8.33 -24.11
N ARG A 432 36.06 8.29 -25.16
CA ARG A 432 36.79 9.47 -25.66
C ARG A 432 36.29 9.86 -27.04
N ILE A 433 35.97 11.14 -27.22
CA ILE A 433 35.58 11.74 -28.51
C ILE A 433 36.71 12.65 -28.97
N LYS A 434 37.26 12.36 -30.16
CA LYS A 434 38.21 13.24 -30.85
C LYS A 434 37.44 14.14 -31.80
N LEU A 435 37.31 15.42 -31.44
CA LEU A 435 36.70 16.44 -32.29
C LEU A 435 37.75 16.96 -33.27
N ILE A 436 37.44 16.96 -34.56
CA ILE A 436 38.35 17.34 -35.64
C ILE A 436 37.74 18.52 -36.41
N LEU A 437 38.49 19.62 -36.48
CA LEU A 437 38.14 20.80 -37.27
C LEU A 437 39.10 20.92 -38.43
N GLU A 438 38.58 21.16 -39.63
CA GLU A 438 39.37 21.33 -40.85
C GLU A 438 39.21 22.76 -41.36
N ASP A 439 40.34 23.42 -41.64
CA ASP A 439 40.34 24.76 -42.21
C ASP A 439 40.17 24.74 -43.75
N VAL A 440 40.12 25.94 -44.35
CA VAL A 440 40.02 26.09 -45.81
C VAL A 440 41.24 25.61 -46.59
N GLU A 441 42.40 25.48 -45.95
CA GLU A 441 43.64 24.98 -46.54
C GLU A 441 43.81 23.46 -46.34
N GLY A 442 42.83 22.80 -45.71
CA GLY A 442 42.84 21.36 -45.40
C GLY A 442 43.65 20.98 -44.16
N ALA A 443 44.16 21.96 -43.40
CA ALA A 443 44.85 21.73 -42.14
C ALA A 443 43.85 21.32 -41.06
N LYS A 444 44.14 20.21 -40.38
CA LYS A 444 43.27 19.60 -39.36
C LYS A 444 43.81 19.87 -37.97
N MET A 445 42.95 20.39 -37.11
CA MET A 445 43.20 20.50 -35.67
C MET A 445 42.24 19.59 -34.92
N SER A 446 42.66 19.06 -33.77
CA SER A 446 41.79 18.18 -32.99
C SER A 446 41.94 18.35 -31.49
N LEU A 447 40.90 17.95 -30.75
CA LEU A 447 40.89 17.91 -29.29
C LEU A 447 40.13 16.66 -28.83
N VAL A 448 40.70 15.94 -27.87
CA VAL A 448 40.07 14.78 -27.24
C VAL A 448 39.29 15.23 -26.01
N LEU A 449 38.07 14.75 -25.89
CA LEU A 449 37.14 15.01 -24.79
C LEU A 449 36.70 13.67 -24.21
N GLU A 450 36.62 13.56 -22.89
CA GLU A 450 36.29 12.30 -22.22
C GLU A 450 34.92 12.36 -21.53
N TYR A 451 34.21 11.23 -21.59
CA TYR A 451 33.03 10.96 -20.80
C TYR A 451 33.30 9.73 -19.92
N VAL A 452 33.20 9.90 -18.61
CA VAL A 452 33.16 8.80 -17.64
C VAL A 452 31.71 8.65 -17.19
N HIS A 453 31.16 7.44 -17.26
CA HIS A 453 29.80 7.18 -16.82
C HIS A 453 29.63 7.56 -15.35
N GLN A 454 28.64 8.42 -15.10
CA GLN A 454 28.15 8.71 -13.77
C GLN A 454 26.87 7.91 -13.53
N PRO A 455 26.85 6.97 -12.57
CA PRO A 455 25.62 6.30 -12.17
C PRO A 455 24.59 7.33 -11.70
N ILE A 456 23.37 7.27 -12.23
CA ILE A 456 22.38 8.32 -11.95
C ILE A 456 21.66 8.02 -10.64
N SER A 457 21.50 9.05 -9.80
CA SER A 457 20.87 8.93 -8.48
C SER A 457 19.43 8.42 -8.51
N TRP A 458 18.67 8.60 -9.61
CA TRP A 458 17.33 8.05 -9.73
C TRP A 458 17.31 6.54 -9.99
N THR A 459 18.42 5.96 -10.47
CA THR A 459 18.55 4.51 -10.64
C THR A 459 18.55 3.83 -9.28
N PHE A 460 19.16 4.45 -8.26
CA PHE A 460 19.22 3.92 -6.91
C PHE A 460 18.11 4.52 -6.06
N LYS A 461 17.04 3.76 -5.86
CA LYS A 461 15.96 4.20 -4.99
C LYS A 461 16.50 4.37 -3.57
N GLN A 462 16.42 5.58 -3.04
CA GLN A 462 16.73 5.85 -1.64
C GLN A 462 15.54 5.45 -0.76
N PRO A 463 15.78 4.93 0.46
CA PRO A 463 14.71 4.66 1.42
C PRO A 463 13.90 5.92 1.69
N ASN A 464 12.58 5.85 1.57
CA ASN A 464 11.69 6.93 1.97
C ASN A 464 11.55 6.92 3.50
N ALA A 465 11.06 8.03 4.08
CA ALA A 465 10.84 8.14 5.53
C ALA A 465 9.89 7.07 6.12
N ASN A 466 9.03 6.47 5.29
CA ASN A 466 8.05 5.46 5.69
C ASN A 466 8.50 4.03 5.39
N ASP A 467 9.67 3.86 4.76
CA ASP A 467 10.20 2.54 4.44
C ASP A 467 10.82 1.95 5.72
N LEU A 468 10.26 0.83 6.18
CA LEU A 468 10.81 0.03 7.27
C LEU A 468 12.02 -0.78 6.79
N TYR A 469 11.92 -1.30 5.57
CA TYR A 469 12.98 -2.04 4.89
C TYR A 469 12.96 -1.75 3.40
N LEU A 470 14.14 -1.67 2.80
CA LEU A 470 14.34 -1.59 1.35
C LEU A 470 15.32 -2.70 0.96
N PHE A 471 14.85 -3.63 0.15
CA PHE A 471 15.65 -4.71 -0.40
C PHE A 471 15.89 -4.48 -1.87
N SER A 472 17.08 -4.81 -2.35
CA SER A 472 17.41 -4.59 -3.74
C SER A 472 18.44 -5.57 -4.27
N PHE A 473 18.39 -5.83 -5.56
CA PHE A 473 19.48 -6.49 -6.25
C PHE A 473 19.72 -5.80 -7.59
N ASP A 474 20.95 -5.90 -8.07
CA ASP A 474 21.38 -5.24 -9.28
C ASP A 474 21.43 -6.21 -10.45
N ASN A 475 21.00 -5.73 -11.61
CA ASN A 475 21.24 -6.40 -12.88
C ASN A 475 22.37 -5.66 -13.61
N TYR A 476 23.53 -6.31 -13.71
CA TYR A 476 24.76 -5.73 -14.26
C TYR A 476 24.78 -5.64 -15.79
N ILE A 477 23.88 -6.37 -16.47
CA ILE A 477 23.74 -6.34 -17.93
C ILE A 477 22.95 -5.11 -18.34
N THR A 478 21.80 -4.90 -17.71
CA THR A 478 20.92 -3.76 -17.98
C THR A 478 21.27 -2.51 -17.19
N PHE A 479 22.21 -2.61 -16.23
CA PHE A 479 22.56 -1.54 -15.28
C PHE A 479 21.31 -1.00 -14.55
N SER A 480 20.43 -1.91 -14.13
CA SER A 480 19.18 -1.57 -13.43
C SER A 480 19.20 -2.04 -11.99
N HIS A 481 18.74 -1.18 -11.08
CA HIS A 481 18.56 -1.49 -9.67
C HIS A 481 17.10 -1.88 -9.41
N GLN A 482 16.88 -3.14 -9.02
CA GLN A 482 15.55 -3.65 -8.73
C GLN A 482 15.32 -3.67 -7.23
N TYR A 483 14.11 -3.33 -6.76
CA TYR A 483 13.87 -3.19 -5.33
C TYR A 483 12.46 -3.59 -4.87
N VAL A 484 12.37 -4.08 -3.64
CA VAL A 484 11.14 -4.32 -2.88
C VAL A 484 11.23 -3.49 -1.61
N HIS A 485 10.21 -2.65 -1.37
CA HIS A 485 10.09 -1.89 -0.13
C HIS A 485 9.02 -2.49 0.79
N ILE A 486 9.25 -2.35 2.08
CA ILE A 486 8.28 -2.64 3.13
C ILE A 486 8.01 -1.35 3.86
N THR A 487 6.75 -0.95 3.95
CA THR A 487 6.35 0.32 4.54
C THR A 487 5.40 0.14 5.71
N SER A 488 5.42 1.08 6.65
CA SER A 488 4.39 1.16 7.69
C SER A 488 3.01 1.34 7.07
N ASP A 489 2.02 0.59 7.53
CA ASP A 489 0.62 0.83 7.16
C ASP A 489 0.01 1.87 8.11
N TYR A 490 -0.72 2.83 7.53
CA TYR A 490 -1.43 3.88 8.27
C TYR A 490 -2.91 3.54 8.49
N SER A 491 -3.39 2.42 7.93
CA SER A 491 -4.73 1.94 8.20
C SER A 491 -4.85 1.42 9.64
N LYS A 492 -6.05 1.49 10.21
CA LYS A 492 -6.31 1.02 11.58
C LYS A 492 -6.05 -0.48 11.77
N ASP A 493 -6.17 -1.26 10.69
CA ASP A 493 -6.21 -2.72 10.74
C ASP A 493 -4.98 -3.40 10.12
N GLY A 494 -4.08 -2.63 9.51
CA GLY A 494 -2.88 -3.15 8.88
C GLY A 494 -1.62 -2.99 9.73
N LEU A 495 -0.71 -3.94 9.59
CA LEU A 495 0.57 -3.95 10.29
C LEU A 495 1.63 -3.21 9.46
N PHE A 496 1.76 -3.60 8.20
CA PHE A 496 2.69 -3.03 7.23
C PHE A 496 2.28 -3.48 5.83
N THR A 497 2.92 -2.93 4.80
CA THR A 497 2.73 -3.37 3.41
C THR A 497 4.04 -3.90 2.83
N ILE A 498 3.96 -4.95 2.02
CA ILE A 498 5.09 -5.45 1.22
C ILE A 498 4.79 -5.09 -0.23
N HIS A 499 5.50 -4.08 -0.74
CA HIS A 499 5.33 -3.61 -2.13
C HIS A 499 3.87 -3.38 -2.54
N GLY A 500 3.11 -2.71 -1.67
CA GLY A 500 1.69 -2.39 -1.86
C GLY A 500 0.70 -3.47 -1.41
N ALA A 501 1.15 -4.70 -1.10
CA ALA A 501 0.30 -5.73 -0.52
C ALA A 501 0.16 -5.55 1.00
N GLN A 502 -1.06 -5.32 1.47
CA GLN A 502 -1.35 -5.09 2.88
C GLN A 502 -1.28 -6.37 3.71
N ILE A 503 -0.53 -6.35 4.81
CA ILE A 503 -0.46 -7.44 5.78
C ILE A 503 -1.26 -7.07 7.02
N THR A 504 -2.29 -7.85 7.34
CA THR A 504 -3.18 -7.63 8.51
C THR A 504 -3.05 -8.76 9.53
N PRO A 505 -3.36 -8.53 10.82
CA PRO A 505 -3.35 -9.59 11.83
C PRO A 505 -4.26 -10.77 11.46
N LYS A 506 -5.40 -10.49 10.81
CA LYS A 506 -6.35 -11.49 10.30
C LYS A 506 -5.72 -12.38 9.23
N MET A 507 -5.00 -11.79 8.28
CA MET A 507 -4.25 -12.55 7.27
C MET A 507 -3.19 -13.45 7.92
N LEU A 508 -2.44 -12.95 8.92
CA LEU A 508 -1.43 -13.73 9.62
C LEU A 508 -2.03 -14.91 10.39
N LYS A 509 -3.18 -14.74 11.06
CA LYS A 509 -3.89 -15.85 11.72
C LYS A 509 -4.34 -16.92 10.71
N ARG A 510 -4.83 -16.53 9.53
CA ARG A 510 -5.18 -17.47 8.45
C ARG A 510 -3.97 -18.25 7.94
N ILE A 511 -2.82 -17.57 7.82
CA ILE A 511 -1.55 -18.21 7.43
C ILE A 511 -1.13 -19.24 8.47
N VAL A 512 -1.16 -18.90 9.76
CA VAL A 512 -0.83 -19.84 10.84
C VAL A 512 -1.79 -21.03 10.84
N TYR A 513 -3.10 -20.80 10.68
CA TYR A 513 -4.08 -21.88 10.56
C TYR A 513 -3.75 -22.81 9.38
N ARG A 514 -3.46 -22.24 8.20
CA ARG A 514 -3.07 -23.01 7.02
C ARG A 514 -1.81 -23.84 7.29
N ALA A 515 -0.81 -23.25 7.93
CA ALA A 515 0.45 -23.92 8.30
C ALA A 515 0.21 -25.10 9.25
N LEU A 516 -0.64 -24.93 10.27
CA LEU A 516 -1.03 -26.01 11.18
C LEU A 516 -1.82 -27.10 10.47
N LYS A 517 -2.72 -26.75 9.55
CA LYS A 517 -3.51 -27.73 8.79
C LYS A 517 -2.65 -28.55 7.83
N THR A 518 -1.71 -27.92 7.12
CA THR A 518 -0.85 -28.60 6.13
C THR A 518 0.45 -29.15 6.72
N GLN A 519 0.75 -28.83 7.98
CA GLN A 519 2.04 -29.12 8.62
C GLN A 519 3.23 -28.54 7.84
N THR A 520 3.02 -27.38 7.19
CA THR A 520 4.04 -26.70 6.39
C THR A 520 4.33 -25.34 7.01
N ALA A 521 5.58 -25.11 7.38
CA ALA A 521 5.99 -23.89 8.10
C ALA A 521 6.39 -22.73 7.17
N GLU A 522 6.63 -22.99 5.89
CA GLU A 522 6.84 -21.97 4.85
C GLU A 522 5.58 -21.85 4.00
N ILE A 523 4.87 -20.73 4.11
CA ILE A 523 3.59 -20.51 3.42
C ILE A 523 3.74 -19.39 2.39
N ASP A 524 3.48 -19.72 1.13
CA ASP A 524 3.39 -18.74 0.05
C ASP A 524 2.23 -17.76 0.32
N LEU A 525 2.56 -16.46 0.33
CA LEU A 525 1.60 -15.39 0.54
C LEU A 525 0.72 -15.13 -0.70
N GLY A 526 1.11 -15.66 -1.86
CA GLY A 526 0.46 -15.35 -3.14
C GLY A 526 0.65 -13.88 -3.54
N ILE A 527 1.68 -13.23 -2.98
CA ILE A 527 2.08 -11.86 -3.33
C ILE A 527 3.43 -11.91 -4.04
N GLY A 528 3.60 -11.00 -4.99
CA GLY A 528 4.72 -11.02 -5.90
C GLY A 528 4.28 -10.50 -7.26
N GLN A 529 5.20 -9.89 -7.98
CA GLN A 529 4.93 -9.38 -9.32
C GLN A 529 6.10 -9.72 -10.22
N GLU A 530 5.82 -9.73 -11.52
CA GLU A 530 6.83 -9.63 -12.57
C GLU A 530 6.71 -8.24 -13.20
N PRO A 531 7.37 -7.21 -12.62
CA PRO A 531 7.29 -5.87 -13.16
C PRO A 531 7.97 -5.80 -14.53
N PHE A 532 7.66 -4.74 -15.27
CA PHE A 532 8.33 -4.37 -16.53
C PHE A 532 8.56 -5.55 -17.50
N PRO A 533 7.57 -5.83 -18.36
CA PRO A 533 7.39 -7.12 -19.09
C PRO A 533 8.15 -8.39 -18.63
N GLY A 534 8.37 -8.60 -17.32
CA GLY A 534 9.14 -9.73 -16.80
C GLY A 534 10.66 -9.55 -16.80
N GLU A 535 11.16 -8.33 -16.63
CA GLU A 535 12.59 -8.05 -16.41
C GLU A 535 13.10 -8.65 -15.11
N TRP A 536 12.29 -8.58 -14.05
CA TRP A 536 12.59 -9.21 -12.78
C TRP A 536 11.30 -9.76 -12.18
N ALA A 537 11.46 -10.63 -11.20
CA ALA A 537 10.36 -11.17 -10.43
C ALA A 537 10.71 -11.12 -8.95
N TRP A 538 9.68 -10.99 -8.13
CA TRP A 538 9.80 -11.23 -6.70
C TRP A 538 8.58 -11.96 -6.16
N SER A 539 8.78 -12.62 -5.04
CA SER A 539 7.74 -13.34 -4.31
C SER A 539 8.06 -13.33 -2.83
N ALA A 540 7.04 -13.52 -2.00
CA ALA A 540 7.20 -13.52 -0.55
C ALA A 540 6.47 -14.70 0.11
N TRP A 541 7.11 -15.24 1.14
CA TRP A 541 6.61 -16.33 1.97
C TRP A 541 6.56 -15.89 3.42
N ALA A 542 5.54 -16.33 4.15
CA ALA A 542 5.51 -16.25 5.60
C ALA A 542 6.18 -17.48 6.21
N LEU A 543 7.05 -17.23 7.19
CA LEU A 543 7.70 -18.26 7.98
C LEU A 543 6.96 -18.38 9.32
N VAL A 544 6.41 -19.58 9.56
CA VAL A 544 5.54 -19.88 10.70
C VAL A 544 6.27 -20.77 11.68
N ASP A 545 6.27 -20.38 12.94
CA ASP A 545 6.64 -21.26 14.04
C ASP A 545 5.39 -22.07 14.42
N LEU A 546 5.40 -23.38 14.14
CA LEU A 546 4.27 -24.28 14.44
C LEU A 546 4.11 -24.54 15.95
N SER A 547 5.19 -24.45 16.73
CA SER A 547 5.18 -24.60 18.19
C SER A 547 4.56 -23.36 18.84
N CYS A 548 5.00 -22.16 18.42
CA CYS A 548 4.49 -20.89 18.92
C CYS A 548 3.20 -20.42 18.24
N GLN A 549 2.78 -21.08 17.16
CA GLN A 549 1.59 -20.73 16.37
C GLN A 549 1.58 -19.25 15.95
N SER A 550 2.70 -18.80 15.39
CA SER A 550 2.89 -17.41 14.98
C SER A 550 3.77 -17.30 13.75
N VAL A 551 3.48 -16.33 12.88
CA VAL A 551 4.39 -15.89 11.83
C VAL A 551 5.52 -15.11 12.52
N TYR A 552 6.76 -15.55 12.34
CA TYR A 552 7.91 -14.90 12.95
C TYR A 552 8.70 -14.04 11.96
N ALA A 553 8.63 -14.35 10.67
CA ALA A 553 9.32 -13.60 9.63
C ALA A 553 8.67 -13.76 8.26
N PHE A 554 9.10 -12.92 7.33
CA PHE A 554 8.81 -12.99 5.91
C PHE A 554 10.11 -13.21 5.16
N LYS A 555 10.08 -14.13 4.21
CA LYS A 555 11.16 -14.40 3.28
C LYS A 555 10.80 -13.80 1.93
N ILE A 556 11.70 -13.02 1.37
CA ILE A 556 11.51 -12.34 0.08
C ILE A 556 12.58 -12.86 -0.86
N ILE A 557 12.15 -13.43 -1.98
CA ILE A 557 13.05 -13.86 -3.05
C ILE A 557 12.86 -12.90 -4.22
N MET A 558 13.96 -12.37 -4.72
CA MET A 558 14.03 -11.49 -5.90
C MET A 558 15.00 -12.12 -6.90
N HIS A 559 14.68 -12.10 -8.19
CA HIS A 559 15.58 -12.63 -9.21
C HIS A 559 15.26 -12.09 -10.62
N ASP A 560 16.15 -12.35 -11.57
CA ASP A 560 15.91 -12.09 -12.99
C ASP A 560 14.60 -12.73 -13.49
N GLY A 561 13.81 -11.96 -14.23
CA GLY A 561 12.49 -12.37 -14.67
C GLY A 561 12.54 -13.20 -15.94
N LYS A 562 11.37 -13.58 -16.46
CA LYS A 562 11.24 -14.43 -17.66
C LYS A 562 11.79 -13.82 -18.95
N LYS A 563 12.10 -12.52 -18.99
CA LYS A 563 12.73 -11.87 -20.14
C LYS A 563 14.15 -12.40 -20.38
N PHE A 564 14.79 -12.93 -19.32
CA PHE A 564 16.11 -13.52 -19.38
C PHE A 564 15.98 -15.05 -19.40
N GLU A 565 16.40 -15.69 -20.50
CA GLU A 565 16.39 -17.16 -20.61
C GLU A 565 17.34 -17.80 -19.58
N GLN A 566 18.51 -17.18 -19.39
CA GLN A 566 19.48 -17.51 -18.35
C GLN A 566 19.40 -16.47 -17.25
N LYS A 567 19.18 -16.92 -16.01
CA LYS A 567 19.12 -16.06 -14.83
C LYS A 567 20.50 -16.02 -14.20
N HIS A 568 20.98 -14.83 -13.91
CA HIS A 568 22.30 -14.63 -13.33
C HIS A 568 22.24 -13.99 -11.95
N PHE A 569 21.21 -13.18 -11.72
CA PHE A 569 21.12 -12.30 -10.58
C PHE A 569 19.88 -12.60 -9.73
N GLY A 570 20.06 -12.48 -8.41
CA GLY A 570 18.96 -12.59 -7.47
C GLY A 570 19.39 -12.45 -6.04
N ALA A 571 18.42 -12.31 -5.15
CA ALA A 571 18.65 -12.16 -3.74
C ALA A 571 17.54 -12.80 -2.89
N VAL A 572 17.90 -13.21 -1.68
CA VAL A 572 16.99 -13.67 -0.63
C VAL A 572 17.16 -12.79 0.60
N TYR A 573 16.04 -12.24 1.06
CA TYR A 573 15.97 -11.37 2.24
C TYR A 573 15.00 -11.93 3.27
N TYR A 574 15.23 -11.59 4.53
CA TYR A 574 14.37 -11.96 5.64
C TYR A 574 13.96 -10.72 6.44
N VAL A 575 12.69 -10.66 6.82
CA VAL A 575 12.09 -9.54 7.55
C VAL A 575 11.40 -10.08 8.79
N PRO A 576 11.70 -9.57 9.99
CA PRO A 576 10.99 -10.00 11.18
C PRO A 576 9.53 -9.56 11.14
N CYS A 577 8.63 -10.45 11.55
CA CYS A 577 7.22 -10.10 11.72
C CYS A 577 7.05 -9.32 13.03
N PRO A 578 6.41 -8.13 13.01
CA PRO A 578 6.05 -7.43 14.25
C PRO A 578 5.09 -8.28 15.08
N ALA A 579 5.01 -8.00 16.38
CA ALA A 579 4.02 -8.65 17.24
C ALA A 579 2.60 -8.30 16.78
N TYR A 580 1.71 -9.30 16.76
CA TYR A 580 0.33 -9.14 16.35
C TYR A 580 -0.59 -10.05 17.17
N GLY A 581 -1.83 -9.59 17.38
CA GLY A 581 -2.82 -10.31 18.17
C GLY A 581 -2.47 -10.42 19.66
N GLU A 582 -3.34 -11.11 20.40
CA GLU A 582 -3.07 -11.48 21.79
C GLU A 582 -2.14 -12.70 21.83
N ARG A 583 -1.08 -12.62 22.64
CA ARG A 583 -0.18 -13.75 22.92
C ARG A 583 -0.46 -14.30 24.30
N GLU A 584 -0.46 -15.62 24.42
CA GLU A 584 -0.48 -16.27 25.73
C GLU A 584 0.90 -16.11 26.40
N GLU A 585 0.88 -16.00 27.73
CA GLU A 585 2.09 -15.91 28.55
C GLU A 585 2.89 -17.22 28.58
N GLU A 586 2.26 -18.34 28.19
CA GLU A 586 2.93 -19.63 28.06
C GLU A 586 4.09 -19.53 27.05
N VAL A 587 5.28 -19.86 27.55
CA VAL A 587 6.53 -19.81 26.79
C VAL A 587 6.79 -21.17 26.14
N ARG A 588 7.10 -21.16 24.83
CA ARG A 588 7.38 -22.37 24.05
C ARG A 588 8.73 -22.32 23.36
N ALA A 589 9.32 -23.49 23.13
CA ALA A 589 10.54 -23.61 22.36
C ALA A 589 10.30 -23.21 20.89
N ILE A 590 11.26 -22.48 20.33
CA ILE A 590 11.22 -22.02 18.93
C ILE A 590 11.33 -23.23 17.99
N GLN A 591 10.45 -23.26 16.99
CA GLN A 591 10.54 -24.18 15.86
C GLN A 591 10.66 -23.36 14.56
N TYR A 592 11.88 -23.21 14.06
CA TYR A 592 12.12 -22.53 12.79
C TYR A 592 11.47 -23.27 11.62
N ALA A 593 10.97 -22.50 10.65
CA ALA A 593 10.35 -23.06 9.46
C ALA A 593 11.36 -23.86 8.64
N SER A 594 10.94 -25.03 8.15
CA SER A 594 11.69 -25.74 7.12
C SER A 594 11.44 -25.05 5.78
N GLU A 595 12.49 -24.44 5.24
CA GLU A 595 12.43 -23.66 4.01
C GLU A 595 12.69 -24.54 2.78
N SER A 596 11.79 -24.45 1.80
CA SER A 596 11.81 -25.21 0.56
C SER A 596 11.91 -24.31 -0.67
N ALA A 597 11.36 -23.10 -0.61
CA ALA A 597 11.52 -22.09 -1.64
C ALA A 597 12.98 -21.62 -1.66
N SER A 598 13.58 -21.56 -2.84
CA SER A 598 14.95 -21.07 -3.00
C SER A 598 15.02 -20.16 -4.21
N LEU A 599 16.15 -19.47 -4.36
CA LEU A 599 16.46 -18.86 -5.64
C LEU A 599 16.33 -19.93 -6.75
N PRO A 600 15.82 -19.56 -7.93
CA PRO A 600 15.91 -20.43 -9.09
C PRO A 600 17.38 -20.70 -9.41
N PRO A 601 17.70 -21.74 -10.19
CA PRO A 601 19.07 -21.96 -10.65
C PRO A 601 19.62 -20.70 -11.33
N LEU A 602 20.71 -20.17 -10.78
CA LEU A 602 21.42 -19.00 -11.31
C LEU A 602 22.73 -19.46 -11.95
N GLU A 603 22.99 -18.98 -13.17
CA GLU A 603 24.27 -19.21 -13.84
C GLU A 603 25.32 -18.21 -13.34
N PRO A 604 26.55 -18.65 -13.04
CA PRO A 604 27.61 -17.75 -12.61
C PRO A 604 27.86 -16.65 -13.64
N TYR A 605 27.82 -15.40 -13.18
CA TYR A 605 28.18 -14.24 -13.99
C TYR A 605 29.59 -13.77 -13.63
N THR A 606 30.52 -13.86 -14.57
CA THR A 606 31.86 -13.28 -14.41
C THR A 606 31.83 -11.85 -14.92
N VAL A 607 32.10 -10.89 -14.03
CA VAL A 607 32.24 -9.48 -14.40
C VAL A 607 33.44 -9.36 -15.34
N PRO A 608 33.25 -8.87 -16.58
CA PRO A 608 34.38 -8.63 -17.46
C PRO A 608 35.28 -7.53 -16.88
N GLU A 609 36.59 -7.70 -16.96
CA GLU A 609 37.53 -6.65 -16.60
C GLU A 609 37.64 -5.63 -17.75
N PHE A 610 37.32 -4.37 -17.45
CA PHE A 610 37.39 -3.29 -18.42
C PHE A 610 38.50 -2.31 -18.10
N VAL A 611 39.33 -2.01 -19.10
CA VAL A 611 40.40 -1.00 -19.00
C VAL A 611 39.78 0.36 -18.69
N GLN A 612 40.22 0.98 -17.58
CA GLN A 612 39.68 2.27 -17.13
C GLN A 612 40.50 3.46 -17.64
N ASP A 613 41.79 3.31 -17.95
CA ASP A 613 42.61 4.37 -18.52
C ASP A 613 43.68 3.82 -19.47
N ASP A 614 44.15 4.65 -20.41
CA ASP A 614 45.21 4.35 -21.38
C ASP A 614 45.96 5.62 -21.82
N ASP A 615 47.13 5.43 -22.45
CA ASP A 615 48.08 6.46 -22.88
C ASP A 615 48.00 6.79 -24.38
N VAL A 616 46.98 6.29 -25.10
CA VAL A 616 46.88 6.41 -26.56
C VAL A 616 46.81 7.87 -27.03
N ASP A 617 46.16 8.74 -26.25
CA ASP A 617 45.98 10.18 -26.55
C ASP A 617 46.93 11.08 -25.76
N ASP A 618 47.88 10.49 -25.03
CA ASP A 618 48.87 11.24 -24.27
C ASP A 618 49.95 11.79 -25.20
N GLU A 619 50.46 12.98 -24.89
CA GLU A 619 51.53 13.57 -25.67
C GLU A 619 52.79 12.71 -25.52
N LYS A 620 53.26 12.14 -26.63
CA LYS A 620 54.52 11.41 -26.64
C LYS A 620 55.65 12.37 -26.30
N PRO A 621 56.53 12.05 -25.32
CA PRO A 621 57.66 12.89 -24.99
C PRO A 621 58.48 13.19 -26.26
N VAL A 622 58.72 14.46 -26.54
CA VAL A 622 59.62 14.86 -27.63
C VAL A 622 60.99 14.26 -27.30
N PRO A 623 61.55 13.36 -28.13
CA PRO A 623 62.89 12.84 -27.88
C PRO A 623 63.86 14.02 -27.85
N PRO A 624 64.79 14.08 -26.88
CA PRO A 624 65.73 15.19 -26.78
C PRO A 624 66.48 15.34 -28.11
N PRO A 625 66.68 16.58 -28.60
CA PRO A 625 67.35 16.79 -29.88
C PRO A 625 68.71 16.10 -29.86
N ALA A 626 69.00 15.30 -30.89
CA ALA A 626 70.26 14.59 -31.02
C ALA A 626 71.43 15.59 -30.89
N PRO A 627 72.47 15.27 -30.09
CA PRO A 627 73.59 16.18 -29.91
C PRO A 627 74.25 16.43 -31.27
N LEU A 628 74.29 17.70 -31.66
CA LEU A 628 75.03 18.16 -32.84
C LEU A 628 76.50 17.76 -32.71
N GLU A 629 77.01 17.07 -33.71
CA GLU A 629 78.43 16.72 -33.84
C GLU A 629 79.30 17.98 -33.72
N SER A 630 80.17 17.98 -32.71
CA SER A 630 81.13 19.05 -32.46
C SER A 630 82.33 18.94 -33.40
N THR A 631 82.48 19.90 -34.31
CA THR A 631 83.79 20.24 -34.86
C THR A 631 84.53 21.16 -33.88
N PRO A 632 85.87 21.04 -33.74
CA PRO A 632 86.58 21.61 -32.61
C PRO A 632 87.04 23.05 -32.90
N ALA A 633 86.84 23.96 -31.95
CA ALA A 633 87.59 25.21 -31.90
C ALA A 633 87.81 25.68 -30.46
N VAL A 634 89.09 25.66 -30.09
CA VAL A 634 89.87 26.73 -29.45
C VAL A 634 89.35 27.31 -28.12
N ALA A 635 90.19 27.12 -27.11
CA ALA A 635 90.09 27.67 -25.77
C ALA A 635 90.06 29.21 -25.73
N ALA A 636 89.18 29.74 -24.87
CA ALA A 636 89.37 31.03 -24.20
C ALA A 636 88.82 30.92 -22.77
N LYS A 637 89.70 31.18 -21.79
CA LYS A 637 89.35 31.45 -20.39
C LYS A 637 88.75 32.86 -20.32
N GLU A 638 87.65 33.05 -19.58
CA GLU A 638 87.53 34.16 -18.61
C GLU A 638 86.25 34.08 -17.76
N ASN A 639 86.48 34.06 -16.44
CA ASN A 639 85.77 34.68 -15.31
C ASN A 639 84.27 35.02 -15.44
N GLY A 640 83.45 34.28 -14.67
CA GLY A 640 82.12 34.69 -14.23
C GLY A 640 82.06 34.76 -12.71
N VAL A 641 82.06 35.98 -12.17
CA VAL A 641 81.83 36.31 -10.75
C VAL A 641 80.38 35.97 -10.39
N VAL A 642 80.17 35.12 -9.39
CA VAL A 642 78.85 34.84 -8.79
C VAL A 642 78.57 35.93 -7.73
N PRO A 643 77.37 36.54 -7.70
CA PRO A 643 77.02 37.54 -6.68
C PRO A 643 76.91 36.91 -5.28
N PRO A 644 77.34 37.61 -4.20
CA PRO A 644 77.39 37.07 -2.82
C PRO A 644 76.01 36.87 -2.15
N GLN A 645 74.90 37.02 -2.89
CA GLN A 645 73.53 36.84 -2.38
C GLN A 645 72.96 35.43 -2.61
N ILE A 646 73.63 34.59 -3.43
CA ILE A 646 73.18 33.22 -3.70
C ILE A 646 73.82 32.22 -2.71
N GLU A 647 75.05 32.48 -2.24
CA GLU A 647 75.71 31.61 -1.26
C GLU A 647 75.06 31.66 0.13
N SER A 648 74.58 32.82 0.58
CA SER A 648 73.87 32.91 1.88
C SER A 648 72.51 32.21 1.83
N ALA A 649 71.80 32.29 0.70
CA ALA A 649 70.51 31.64 0.51
C ALA A 649 70.63 30.11 0.46
N ILE A 650 71.72 29.57 -0.10
CA ILE A 650 71.99 28.12 -0.14
C ILE A 650 72.36 27.58 1.25
N VAL A 651 73.12 28.34 2.04
CA VAL A 651 73.44 27.96 3.42
C VAL A 651 72.20 28.00 4.32
N ASP A 652 71.34 29.01 4.18
CA ASP A 652 70.06 29.08 4.91
C ASP A 652 69.08 27.96 4.51
N LEU A 653 69.05 27.58 3.23
CA LEU A 653 68.21 26.47 2.78
C LEU A 653 68.67 25.13 3.37
N ASN A 654 69.99 24.88 3.35
CA ASN A 654 70.57 23.65 3.90
C ASN A 654 70.37 23.55 5.42
N THR A 655 70.40 24.68 6.13
CA THR A 655 70.15 24.72 7.57
C THR A 655 68.67 24.44 7.90
N LYS A 656 67.74 24.94 7.08
CA LYS A 656 66.30 24.63 7.21
C LYS A 656 65.97 23.18 6.86
N LEU A 657 66.61 22.61 5.84
CA LEU A 657 66.46 21.20 5.48
C LEU A 657 66.94 20.27 6.60
N ALA A 658 68.11 20.55 7.20
CA ALA A 658 68.60 19.78 8.35
C ALA A 658 67.66 19.86 9.57
N SER A 659 66.99 21.00 9.78
CA SER A 659 65.98 21.15 10.84
C SER A 659 64.69 20.35 10.57
N VAL A 660 64.29 20.20 9.31
CA VAL A 660 63.12 19.41 8.92
C VAL A 660 63.40 17.92 9.11
N ASP A 661 64.58 17.46 8.71
CA ASP A 661 64.98 16.06 8.91
C ASP A 661 65.09 15.69 10.40
N ALA A 662 65.60 16.60 11.24
CA ALA A 662 65.64 16.39 12.69
C ALA A 662 64.23 16.28 13.31
N ASN A 663 63.28 17.08 12.85
CA ASN A 663 61.89 17.04 13.33
C ASN A 663 61.14 15.80 12.83
N LEU A 664 61.37 15.36 11.60
CA LEU A 664 60.81 14.11 11.06
C LEU A 664 61.35 12.89 11.81
N SER A 665 62.65 12.87 12.12
CA SER A 665 63.24 11.81 12.93
C SER A 665 62.68 11.77 14.35
N ALA A 666 62.42 12.93 14.96
CA ALA A 666 61.79 13.02 16.28
C ALA A 666 60.32 12.56 16.26
N MET A 667 59.56 12.90 15.20
CA MET A 667 58.18 12.42 15.03
C MET A 667 58.11 10.91 14.81
N ASN A 668 59.01 10.33 14.02
CA ASN A 668 59.08 8.87 13.86
C ASN A 668 59.41 8.17 15.18
N THR A 669 60.32 8.73 15.98
CA THR A 669 60.64 8.18 17.31
C THR A 669 59.47 8.29 18.30
N PHE A 670 58.61 9.30 18.14
CA PHE A 670 57.39 9.45 18.95
C PHE A 670 56.28 8.49 18.50
N LEU A 671 56.13 8.27 17.19
CA LEU A 671 55.18 7.30 16.63
C LEU A 671 55.55 5.85 16.95
N GLU A 672 56.84 5.52 17.05
CA GLU A 672 57.27 4.19 17.50
C GLU A 672 57.08 3.93 19.00
N ARG A 673 56.76 4.97 19.79
CA ARG A 673 56.49 4.87 21.24
C ARG A 673 54.99 4.81 21.59
N ILE A 674 54.11 5.05 20.63
CA ILE A 674 52.66 4.80 20.71
C ILE A 674 52.41 3.37 20.24
#